data_AF-A0A7C7EFF8-F1
#
_entry.id   AF-A0A7C7EFF8-F1
#
_cell.length_a   1.000
_cell.length_b   1.000
_cell.length_c   1.000
_cell.angle_alpha   90.00
_cell.angle_beta   90.00
_cell.angle_gamma   90.00
#
_symmetry.space_group_name_H-M   'P 1'
#
loop_
_entity.id
_entity.type
_entity.pdbx_description
1 polymer ?
#
loop_
_entity_poly.entity_id
_entity_poly.type
_entity_poly.pdbx_seq_one_letter_code
_entity_poly.pdbx_strand_id
1 'polypeptide(L)'
;MKKIIPICRFAREECIIVGSTADGTIVEFNGANDCLKLEGENGILNGVDFAKVDFISTYMTNLSDADMNIRYNFWSDDNLSDEPDIYVIFALLPGVRTKTIFPLKHLDAQTVFPVRNPGTLTELVWGTSMDKAKLRKFTITTVINQDWYPKRQLVIDDIVFTDEEDNEFPLPYARLTDELGQQAGKDWPGKTHGERELIEYLRKEAQKEAKEISFKGWNKYGGWLHKRFEPTGYFRAEKAEGRWWMIDPEGYIFFSLGVNHVMPGVGSKVNRMESLYGWLPDRNDPIYKDCWHAGMQKGRGGPDPDCVTYNFHISNLIRAFGEQWWDNWARIIKRRLKEWGFNTIANWSDPRFIKMADMPYVLPLRGFPDTDKHIFRDFPDVFDPQYKRESLEFAKQLEPYKEDRNLIGYFLTNEPLWALLDCKYVVIEMLNSNEQYYSKDEFIKYIAEKYGYDIQRFNNAWGIEINSFDDLKHSIPNVRDLSGAAGDIDDFAQILVRRYVTLPSQALKAVDPNHMNLGMRYSFVSEASLKNASIGYENFDVFSINSYTYSPEDAFEKLKSFADLPAIIGEFHFGALDRGMWHVGLKGVPTQEERGWAYKYYVENGAVHPNCVGLHYFPLDDEPLLGRSDGENFQMGFHDVCFKPYREFVRVVRETNKTLYQVITGFVEKYDEMPDTRQKLV
;
A
#
# COMPACT_ATOMS: atom_id res chain seq x y z
N MET A 1 -36.42 3.13 0.42
CA MET A 1 -36.50 1.70 0.08
C MET A 1 -35.72 0.91 1.11
N LYS A 2 -36.32 -0.14 1.68
CA LYS A 2 -35.63 -1.05 2.60
C LYS A 2 -36.08 -2.47 2.33
N LYS A 3 -35.14 -3.36 2.03
CA LYS A 3 -35.39 -4.78 1.81
C LYS A 3 -34.39 -5.62 2.58
N ILE A 4 -34.90 -6.59 3.33
CA ILE A 4 -34.12 -7.51 4.15
C ILE A 4 -34.15 -8.87 3.48
N ILE A 5 -32.98 -9.45 3.21
CA ILE A 5 -32.85 -10.79 2.63
C ILE A 5 -32.20 -11.71 3.66
N PRO A 6 -32.93 -12.74 4.13
CA PRO A 6 -32.35 -13.73 5.01
C PRO A 6 -31.24 -14.52 4.36
N ILE A 7 -30.21 -14.91 5.12
CA ILE A 7 -29.07 -15.68 4.59
C ILE A 7 -29.51 -16.98 3.91
N CYS A 8 -30.57 -17.62 4.40
CA CYS A 8 -31.14 -18.83 3.78
C CYS A 8 -31.74 -18.61 2.39
N ARG A 9 -31.92 -17.36 1.94
CA ARG A 9 -32.38 -16.99 0.59
C ARG A 9 -31.23 -16.74 -0.39
N PHE A 10 -29.99 -16.71 0.07
CA PHE A 10 -28.82 -16.69 -0.82
C PHE A 10 -28.58 -18.09 -1.37
N ALA A 11 -28.29 -18.18 -2.67
CA ALA A 11 -27.73 -19.40 -3.23
C ALA A 11 -26.33 -19.63 -2.62
N ARG A 12 -25.92 -20.89 -2.49
CA ARG A 12 -24.62 -21.27 -1.93
C ARG A 12 -23.81 -21.97 -2.99
N GLU A 13 -22.58 -21.52 -3.19
CA GLU A 13 -21.56 -22.24 -3.96
C GLU A 13 -20.49 -22.69 -2.97
N GLU A 14 -20.43 -24.01 -2.73
CA GLU A 14 -19.47 -24.72 -1.85
C GLU A 14 -19.48 -24.34 -0.35
N CYS A 15 -19.89 -23.13 0.03
CA CYS A 15 -20.06 -22.74 1.42
C CYS A 15 -21.20 -23.51 2.10
N ILE A 16 -21.03 -23.79 3.41
CA ILE A 16 -21.98 -24.59 4.18
C ILE A 16 -22.56 -23.82 5.37
N ILE A 17 -23.87 -23.99 5.61
CA ILE A 17 -24.52 -23.49 6.83
C ILE A 17 -24.33 -24.57 7.89
N VAL A 18 -23.58 -24.25 8.94
CA VAL A 18 -23.24 -25.20 10.01
C VAL A 18 -24.09 -25.00 11.27
N GLY A 19 -24.85 -23.91 11.34
CA GLY A 19 -25.73 -23.62 12.47
C GLY A 19 -26.35 -22.24 12.43
N SER A 20 -26.93 -21.84 13.56
CA SER A 20 -27.44 -20.48 13.79
C SER A 20 -27.23 -20.10 15.25
N THR A 21 -27.18 -18.80 15.52
CA THR A 21 -27.15 -18.22 16.86
C THR A 21 -28.32 -17.24 17.00
N ALA A 22 -28.47 -16.59 18.16
CA ALA A 22 -29.40 -15.47 18.30
C ALA A 22 -29.02 -14.25 17.42
N ASP A 23 -27.77 -14.22 16.94
CA ASP A 23 -27.18 -13.08 16.25
C ASP A 23 -27.06 -13.28 14.73
N GLY A 24 -27.38 -14.49 14.21
CA GLY A 24 -27.36 -14.76 12.77
C GLY A 24 -27.14 -16.23 12.40
N THR A 25 -26.89 -16.46 11.12
CA THR A 25 -26.59 -17.77 10.54
C THR A 25 -25.09 -18.03 10.59
N ILE A 26 -24.66 -19.23 10.99
CA ILE A 26 -23.24 -19.63 10.96
C ILE A 26 -22.92 -20.22 9.59
N VAL A 27 -22.06 -19.54 8.84
CA VAL A 27 -21.61 -19.95 7.51
C VAL A 27 -20.12 -20.26 7.54
N GLU A 28 -19.73 -21.40 6.99
CA GLU A 28 -18.34 -21.84 6.85
C GLU A 28 -17.89 -21.70 5.39
N PHE A 29 -16.72 -21.10 5.20
CA PHE A 29 -16.05 -20.89 3.91
C PHE A 29 -14.73 -21.68 3.91
N ASN A 30 -14.66 -22.78 3.18
CA ASN A 30 -13.53 -23.72 3.13
C ASN A 30 -12.64 -23.53 1.90
N GLY A 31 -13.16 -22.96 0.82
CA GLY A 31 -12.44 -22.70 -0.43
C GLY A 31 -12.46 -21.23 -0.84
N ALA A 32 -11.58 -20.87 -1.79
CA ALA A 32 -11.48 -19.51 -2.32
C ALA A 32 -12.70 -19.11 -3.16
N ASN A 33 -13.44 -20.12 -3.66
CA ASN A 33 -14.63 -19.95 -4.48
C ASN A 33 -15.93 -20.05 -3.66
N ASP A 34 -15.84 -20.30 -2.36
CA ASP A 34 -17.00 -20.45 -1.50
C ASP A 34 -17.76 -19.12 -1.41
N CYS A 35 -19.04 -19.12 -1.77
CA CYS A 35 -19.82 -17.89 -1.81
C CYS A 35 -21.29 -18.05 -1.41
N LEU A 36 -21.82 -16.95 -0.83
CA LEU A 36 -23.25 -16.66 -0.81
C LEU A 36 -23.57 -15.78 -2.03
N LYS A 37 -24.61 -16.14 -2.79
CA LYS A 37 -24.88 -15.56 -4.10
C LYS A 37 -26.32 -15.08 -4.26
N LEU A 38 -26.49 -13.91 -4.87
CA LEU A 38 -27.72 -13.44 -5.49
C LEU A 38 -27.49 -13.24 -6.98
N GLU A 39 -28.43 -13.73 -7.79
CA GLU A 39 -28.45 -13.56 -9.25
C GLU A 39 -29.83 -13.06 -9.70
N GLY A 40 -29.85 -12.41 -10.86
CA GLY A 40 -31.02 -11.83 -11.48
C GLY A 40 -30.67 -11.12 -12.78
N GLU A 41 -31.58 -10.28 -13.27
CA GLU A 41 -31.42 -9.59 -14.55
C GLU A 41 -31.73 -8.10 -14.38
N ASN A 42 -31.06 -7.24 -15.17
CA ASN A 42 -31.33 -5.80 -15.26
C ASN A 42 -31.37 -5.07 -13.91
N GLY A 43 -30.39 -5.32 -13.04
CA GLY A 43 -30.28 -4.64 -11.73
C GLY A 43 -31.24 -5.16 -10.67
N ILE A 44 -32.06 -6.17 -10.98
CA ILE A 44 -33.04 -6.74 -10.04
C ILE A 44 -32.54 -8.11 -9.55
N LEU A 45 -31.95 -8.17 -8.36
CA LEU A 45 -31.48 -9.43 -7.74
C LEU A 45 -32.39 -9.85 -6.61
N ASN A 46 -32.99 -11.04 -6.70
CA ASN A 46 -33.92 -11.56 -5.69
C ASN A 46 -35.01 -10.52 -5.30
N GLY A 47 -35.47 -9.74 -6.29
CA GLY A 47 -36.45 -8.66 -6.17
C GLY A 47 -35.96 -7.39 -5.45
N VAL A 48 -34.66 -7.21 -5.24
CA VAL A 48 -34.04 -5.93 -4.85
C VAL A 48 -33.73 -5.17 -6.13
N ASP A 49 -34.25 -3.96 -6.27
CA ASP A 49 -33.92 -3.05 -7.37
C ASP A 49 -32.69 -2.22 -6.98
N PHE A 50 -31.51 -2.60 -7.48
CA PHE A 50 -30.23 -1.98 -7.12
C PHE A 50 -30.09 -0.53 -7.62
N ALA A 51 -30.91 -0.10 -8.58
CA ALA A 51 -30.98 1.30 -8.97
C ALA A 51 -31.53 2.19 -7.83
N LYS A 52 -32.25 1.60 -6.87
CA LYS A 52 -32.85 2.27 -5.70
C LYS A 52 -32.17 1.91 -4.36
N VAL A 53 -31.03 1.22 -4.41
CA VAL A 53 -30.22 0.90 -3.22
C VAL A 53 -29.03 1.83 -3.18
N ASP A 54 -28.76 2.43 -2.03
CA ASP A 54 -27.54 3.21 -1.80
C ASP A 54 -26.58 2.53 -0.82
N PHE A 55 -27.07 1.61 0.01
CA PHE A 55 -26.28 0.91 1.03
C PHE A 55 -26.61 -0.58 1.12
N ILE A 56 -25.56 -1.39 1.30
CA ILE A 56 -25.64 -2.77 1.78
C ILE A 56 -25.17 -2.77 3.24
N SER A 57 -26.00 -3.27 4.17
CA SER A 57 -25.61 -3.36 5.57
C SER A 57 -25.99 -4.69 6.21
N THR A 58 -25.18 -5.13 7.17
CA THR A 58 -25.43 -6.33 7.98
C THR A 58 -24.53 -6.34 9.22
N TYR A 59 -24.83 -7.22 10.17
CA TYR A 59 -23.92 -7.56 11.25
C TYR A 59 -23.17 -8.85 10.92
N MET A 60 -21.86 -8.85 11.16
CA MET A 60 -21.01 -10.03 11.02
C MET A 60 -20.17 -10.24 12.29
N THR A 61 -19.92 -11.49 12.64
CA THR A 61 -18.93 -11.87 13.67
C THR A 61 -17.98 -12.90 13.09
N ASN A 62 -16.69 -12.54 13.06
CA ASN A 62 -15.62 -13.45 12.71
C ASN A 62 -15.33 -14.41 13.87
N LEU A 63 -15.49 -15.72 13.64
CA LEU A 63 -15.24 -16.75 14.65
C LEU A 63 -13.82 -17.34 14.62
N SER A 64 -12.96 -16.90 13.68
CA SER A 64 -11.55 -17.30 13.69
C SER A 64 -10.74 -16.52 14.74
N ASP A 65 -9.53 -16.99 15.00
CA ASP A 65 -8.60 -16.42 15.98
C ASP A 65 -7.64 -15.37 15.38
N ALA A 66 -7.74 -15.17 14.07
CA ALA A 66 -7.12 -14.11 13.26
C ALA A 66 -8.20 -13.32 12.51
N ASP A 67 -7.85 -12.14 12.00
CA ASP A 67 -8.76 -11.29 11.26
C ASP A 67 -9.14 -11.92 9.92
N MET A 68 -10.28 -11.52 9.38
CA MET A 68 -10.86 -12.16 8.20
C MET A 68 -11.30 -11.14 7.18
N ASN A 69 -10.71 -11.21 5.99
CA ASN A 69 -11.11 -10.43 4.82
C ASN A 69 -12.40 -11.01 4.23
N ILE A 70 -13.44 -10.19 4.23
CA ILE A 70 -14.71 -10.41 3.52
C ILE A 70 -14.63 -9.69 2.19
N ARG A 71 -15.18 -10.30 1.14
CA ARG A 71 -15.26 -9.68 -0.19
C ARG A 71 -16.69 -9.67 -0.71
N TYR A 72 -17.13 -8.49 -1.12
CA TYR A 72 -18.36 -8.29 -1.90
C TYR A 72 -17.99 -8.14 -3.37
N ASN A 73 -18.56 -8.96 -4.25
CA ASN A 73 -18.23 -8.95 -5.67
C ASN A 73 -19.48 -8.63 -6.50
N PHE A 74 -19.32 -7.82 -7.55
CA PHE A 74 -20.40 -7.32 -8.40
C PHE A 74 -20.09 -7.58 -9.88
N TRP A 75 -21.05 -8.15 -10.62
CA TRP A 75 -20.96 -8.33 -12.08
C TRP A 75 -22.11 -7.65 -12.79
N SER A 76 -21.80 -6.96 -13.88
CA SER A 76 -22.80 -6.47 -14.82
C SER A 76 -23.25 -7.56 -15.79
N ASP A 77 -24.40 -7.32 -16.43
CA ASP A 77 -25.07 -8.23 -17.35
C ASP A 77 -24.19 -8.65 -18.54
N ASP A 78 -23.33 -7.75 -19.01
CA ASP A 78 -22.36 -7.90 -20.09
C ASP A 78 -21.06 -8.64 -19.70
N ASN A 79 -20.65 -8.67 -18.43
CA ASN A 79 -19.40 -9.31 -18.00
C ASN A 79 -19.56 -10.80 -17.75
N LEU A 80 -19.43 -11.66 -18.76
CA LEU A 80 -19.59 -13.13 -18.65
C LEU A 80 -18.40 -13.88 -18.01
N SER A 81 -17.39 -13.19 -17.47
CA SER A 81 -16.22 -13.83 -16.86
C SER A 81 -16.45 -14.26 -15.42
N ASP A 82 -15.52 -15.06 -14.88
CA ASP A 82 -15.48 -15.42 -13.47
C ASP A 82 -15.02 -14.27 -12.57
N GLU A 83 -14.33 -13.26 -13.14
CA GLU A 83 -13.86 -12.08 -12.41
C GLU A 83 -14.93 -10.99 -12.36
N PRO A 84 -15.20 -10.39 -11.18
CA PRO A 84 -16.16 -9.30 -11.07
C PRO A 84 -15.64 -8.04 -11.77
N ASP A 85 -16.56 -7.19 -12.24
CA ASP A 85 -16.19 -5.86 -12.75
C ASP A 85 -15.61 -5.00 -11.63
N ILE A 86 -16.18 -5.15 -10.42
CA ILE A 86 -15.77 -4.44 -9.21
C ILE A 86 -16.05 -5.29 -7.97
N TYR A 87 -15.14 -5.21 -7.01
CA TYR A 87 -15.29 -5.84 -5.71
C TYR A 87 -14.82 -4.93 -4.59
N VAL A 88 -15.26 -5.26 -3.38
CA VAL A 88 -14.93 -4.55 -2.14
C VAL A 88 -14.40 -5.56 -1.16
N ILE A 89 -13.28 -5.27 -0.51
CA ILE A 89 -12.74 -6.06 0.58
C ILE A 89 -12.82 -5.23 1.85
N PHE A 90 -13.25 -5.84 2.95
CA PHE A 90 -13.05 -5.30 4.29
C PHE A 90 -12.68 -6.42 5.27
N ALA A 91 -11.84 -6.12 6.26
CA ALA A 91 -11.46 -7.09 7.28
C ALA A 91 -12.29 -6.98 8.57
N LEU A 92 -12.65 -8.12 9.15
CA LEU A 92 -13.36 -8.24 10.41
C LEU A 92 -12.42 -8.66 11.55
N LEU A 93 -12.55 -7.98 12.69
CA LEU A 93 -11.84 -8.31 13.93
C LEU A 93 -12.31 -9.66 14.50
N PRO A 94 -11.40 -10.49 15.07
CA PRO A 94 -11.75 -11.75 15.74
C PRO A 94 -12.74 -11.55 16.89
N GLY A 95 -13.83 -12.30 16.89
CA GLY A 95 -14.80 -12.37 18.01
C GLY A 95 -15.61 -11.09 18.26
N VAL A 96 -15.54 -10.09 17.38
CA VAL A 96 -16.31 -8.85 17.51
C VAL A 96 -17.53 -8.90 16.60
N ARG A 97 -18.72 -8.71 17.17
CA ARG A 97 -19.93 -8.46 16.38
C ARG A 97 -19.85 -7.04 15.82
N THR A 98 -19.63 -6.94 14.53
CA THR A 98 -19.39 -5.68 13.82
C THR A 98 -20.51 -5.41 12.84
N LYS A 99 -21.04 -4.19 12.86
CA LYS A 99 -21.92 -3.69 11.81
C LYS A 99 -21.07 -3.24 10.63
N THR A 100 -21.39 -3.71 9.44
CA THR A 100 -20.73 -3.31 8.19
C THR A 100 -21.74 -2.57 7.33
N ILE A 101 -21.33 -1.44 6.77
CA ILE A 101 -22.14 -0.65 5.84
C ILE A 101 -21.28 -0.34 4.63
N PHE A 102 -21.73 -0.73 3.46
CA PHE A 102 -21.04 -0.44 2.21
C PHE A 102 -21.89 0.50 1.35
N PRO A 103 -21.43 1.75 1.12
CA PRO A 103 -22.07 2.68 0.20
C PRO A 103 -21.87 2.26 -1.26
N LEU A 104 -22.97 1.97 -1.98
CA LEU A 104 -22.95 1.57 -3.39
C LEU A 104 -22.50 2.69 -4.35
N LYS A 105 -22.37 3.93 -3.87
CA LYS A 105 -21.75 5.02 -4.65
C LYS A 105 -20.33 4.65 -5.10
N HIS A 106 -19.60 3.85 -4.32
CA HIS A 106 -18.23 3.44 -4.66
C HIS A 106 -18.15 2.46 -5.83
N LEU A 107 -19.28 1.98 -6.37
CA LEU A 107 -19.31 1.24 -7.63
C LEU A 107 -18.96 2.12 -8.86
N ASP A 108 -18.81 3.44 -8.67
CA ASP A 108 -18.21 4.34 -9.66
C ASP A 108 -16.69 4.14 -9.85
N ALA A 109 -16.05 3.32 -9.01
CA ALA A 109 -14.61 3.02 -9.01
C ALA A 109 -13.66 4.22 -8.82
N GLN A 110 -14.18 5.37 -8.40
CA GLN A 110 -13.41 6.60 -8.18
C GLN A 110 -12.70 6.59 -6.82
N THR A 111 -13.26 5.88 -5.84
CA THR A 111 -12.65 5.71 -4.50
C THR A 111 -12.05 4.32 -4.38
N VAL A 112 -10.73 4.21 -4.22
CA VAL A 112 -10.04 2.92 -3.99
C VAL A 112 -10.08 2.52 -2.52
N PHE A 113 -9.88 3.47 -1.62
CA PHE A 113 -9.85 3.20 -0.18
C PHE A 113 -10.88 4.09 0.51
N PRO A 114 -12.11 3.59 0.73
CA PRO A 114 -13.12 4.34 1.47
C PRO A 114 -12.74 4.45 2.95
N VAL A 115 -13.44 5.33 3.68
CA VAL A 115 -13.27 5.43 5.13
C VAL A 115 -13.79 4.16 5.78
N ARG A 116 -12.93 3.41 6.47
CA ARG A 116 -13.31 2.15 7.14
C ARG A 116 -14.41 2.38 8.19
N ASN A 117 -15.34 1.43 8.24
CA ASN A 117 -16.34 1.33 9.29
C ASN A 117 -15.69 1.13 10.69
N PRO A 118 -16.25 1.71 11.77
CA PRO A 118 -15.84 1.36 13.13
C PRO A 118 -16.00 -0.15 13.39
N GLY A 119 -14.95 -0.79 13.89
CA GLY A 119 -14.92 -2.24 14.17
C GLY A 119 -14.53 -3.12 12.97
N THR A 120 -14.29 -2.55 11.79
CA THR A 120 -13.60 -3.23 10.67
C THR A 120 -12.15 -2.77 10.60
N LEU A 121 -11.33 -3.45 9.82
CA LEU A 121 -9.96 -3.08 9.46
C LEU A 121 -9.92 -2.58 8.01
N THR A 122 -8.84 -2.81 7.26
CA THR A 122 -8.62 -2.29 5.90
C THR A 122 -9.85 -2.47 5.01
N GLU A 123 -10.26 -1.40 4.34
CA GLU A 123 -11.33 -1.40 3.35
C GLU A 123 -10.78 -0.95 1.98
N LEU A 124 -11.06 -1.74 0.94
CA LEU A 124 -10.55 -1.56 -0.42
C LEU A 124 -11.67 -1.80 -1.42
N VAL A 125 -11.78 -0.93 -2.42
CA VAL A 125 -12.62 -1.08 -3.60
C VAL A 125 -11.70 -1.24 -4.81
N TRP A 126 -11.95 -2.25 -5.63
CA TRP A 126 -11.11 -2.58 -6.77
C TRP A 126 -11.94 -2.99 -7.96
N GLY A 127 -11.61 -2.43 -9.13
CA GLY A 127 -12.28 -2.73 -10.38
C GLY A 127 -12.60 -1.47 -11.17
N THR A 128 -13.50 -1.63 -12.13
CA THR A 128 -13.94 -0.59 -13.06
C THR A 128 -15.33 -0.09 -12.70
N SER A 129 -15.68 1.11 -13.17
CA SER A 129 -17.01 1.69 -12.94
C SER A 129 -18.10 0.77 -13.48
N MET A 130 -19.22 0.68 -12.75
CA MET A 130 -20.39 -0.12 -13.12
C MET A 130 -21.68 0.68 -12.96
N ASP A 131 -22.60 0.50 -13.91
CA ASP A 131 -24.00 0.92 -13.75
C ASP A 131 -24.77 -0.10 -12.90
N LYS A 132 -25.31 0.34 -11.76
CA LYS A 132 -26.14 -0.49 -10.86
C LYS A 132 -27.35 -1.12 -11.57
N ALA A 133 -27.89 -0.47 -12.60
CA ALA A 133 -29.01 -0.99 -13.38
C ALA A 133 -28.64 -2.19 -14.26
N LYS A 134 -27.33 -2.42 -14.49
CA LYS A 134 -26.82 -3.58 -15.21
C LYS A 134 -26.42 -4.73 -14.28
N LEU A 135 -26.50 -4.56 -12.95
CA LEU A 135 -26.05 -5.59 -12.02
C LEU A 135 -26.83 -6.90 -12.21
N ARG A 136 -26.13 -8.01 -12.44
CA ARG A 136 -26.73 -9.36 -12.60
C ARG A 136 -26.35 -10.35 -11.51
N LYS A 137 -25.20 -10.16 -10.84
CA LYS A 137 -24.66 -11.09 -9.85
C LYS A 137 -24.00 -10.31 -8.71
N PHE A 138 -24.33 -10.69 -7.48
CA PHE A 138 -23.70 -10.20 -6.25
C PHE A 138 -23.30 -11.41 -5.41
N THR A 139 -22.04 -11.44 -4.95
CA THR A 139 -21.57 -12.50 -4.06
C THR A 139 -20.86 -11.96 -2.82
N ILE A 140 -20.95 -12.73 -1.74
CA ILE A 140 -20.18 -12.55 -0.50
C ILE A 140 -19.23 -13.75 -0.38
N THR A 141 -17.93 -13.48 -0.33
CA THR A 141 -16.86 -14.49 -0.19
C THR A 141 -15.89 -14.11 0.94
N THR A 142 -14.98 -15.02 1.28
CA THR A 142 -13.81 -14.69 2.13
C THR A 142 -12.53 -14.77 1.30
N VAL A 143 -11.54 -13.93 1.58
CA VAL A 143 -10.29 -13.90 0.80
C VAL A 143 -9.26 -14.85 1.41
N ILE A 144 -8.90 -15.92 0.70
CA ILE A 144 -7.87 -16.86 1.13
C ILE A 144 -6.50 -16.37 0.66
N ASN A 145 -5.76 -15.70 1.55
CA ASN A 145 -4.41 -15.22 1.25
C ASN A 145 -3.33 -16.30 1.45
N GLN A 146 -3.61 -17.34 2.24
CA GLN A 146 -2.67 -18.41 2.59
C GLN A 146 -3.43 -19.72 2.90
N ASP A 147 -3.00 -20.85 2.35
CA ASP A 147 -3.68 -22.14 2.48
C ASP A 147 -3.65 -22.73 3.90
N TRP A 148 -2.80 -22.21 4.78
CA TRP A 148 -2.65 -22.64 6.17
C TRP A 148 -3.54 -21.88 7.16
N TYR A 149 -4.34 -20.92 6.69
CA TYR A 149 -5.25 -20.17 7.56
C TYR A 149 -6.33 -21.08 8.16
N PRO A 150 -6.73 -20.87 9.43
CA PRO A 150 -7.69 -21.73 10.12
C PRO A 150 -9.08 -21.68 9.50
N LYS A 151 -9.96 -22.59 9.98
CA LYS A 151 -11.38 -22.65 9.63
C LYS A 151 -12.02 -21.27 9.65
N ARG A 152 -12.75 -20.93 8.59
CA ARG A 152 -13.36 -19.61 8.41
C ARG A 152 -14.85 -19.72 8.63
N GLN A 153 -15.28 -19.35 9.83
CA GLN A 153 -16.68 -19.33 10.20
C GLN A 153 -17.12 -17.91 10.52
N LEU A 154 -18.25 -17.52 9.95
CA LEU A 154 -18.88 -16.23 10.16
C LEU A 154 -20.28 -16.44 10.73
N VAL A 155 -20.63 -15.67 11.75
CA VAL A 155 -22.04 -15.41 12.05
C VAL A 155 -22.46 -14.23 11.19
N ILE A 156 -23.43 -14.41 10.31
CA ILE A 156 -23.94 -13.37 9.41
C ILE A 156 -25.42 -13.16 9.70
N ASP A 157 -25.79 -11.93 10.02
CA ASP A 157 -27.18 -11.49 10.16
C ASP A 157 -27.82 -11.29 8.78
N ASP A 158 -29.14 -11.11 8.72
CA ASP A 158 -29.83 -10.88 7.46
C ASP A 158 -29.27 -9.63 6.74
N ILE A 159 -29.15 -9.70 5.42
CA ILE A 159 -28.57 -8.61 4.63
C ILE A 159 -29.64 -7.55 4.35
N VAL A 160 -29.35 -6.31 4.69
CA VAL A 160 -30.23 -5.15 4.49
C VAL A 160 -29.76 -4.35 3.28
N PHE A 161 -30.62 -4.22 2.29
CA PHE A 161 -30.46 -3.34 1.14
C PHE A 161 -31.35 -2.12 1.34
N THR A 162 -30.78 -0.91 1.34
CA THR A 162 -31.54 0.31 1.66
C THR A 162 -30.99 1.56 0.97
N ASP A 163 -31.79 2.60 0.87
CA ASP A 163 -31.40 3.98 0.49
C ASP A 163 -31.19 4.90 1.72
N GLU A 164 -31.46 4.41 2.93
CA GLU A 164 -31.25 5.17 4.16
C GLU A 164 -29.84 4.94 4.70
N GLU A 165 -29.11 6.02 4.94
CA GLU A 165 -27.82 5.94 5.62
C GLU A 165 -28.03 5.67 7.11
N ASP A 166 -27.30 4.69 7.65
CA ASP A 166 -27.27 4.38 9.07
C ASP A 166 -25.87 4.69 9.60
N ASN A 167 -25.78 5.63 10.52
CA ASN A 167 -24.49 6.10 11.03
C ASN A 167 -24.15 5.53 12.41
N GLU A 168 -24.88 4.53 12.92
CA GLU A 168 -24.62 3.93 14.23
C GLU A 168 -23.81 2.63 14.11
N PHE A 169 -22.68 2.59 14.82
CA PHE A 169 -21.78 1.42 14.88
C PHE A 169 -21.57 1.01 16.34
N PRO A 170 -22.56 0.36 16.97
CA PRO A 170 -22.40 -0.13 18.33
C PRO A 170 -21.34 -1.23 18.35
N LEU A 171 -20.32 -1.06 19.19
CA LEU A 171 -19.28 -2.07 19.41
C LEU A 171 -19.35 -2.62 20.83
N PRO A 172 -19.07 -3.92 21.03
CA PRO A 172 -19.01 -4.51 22.36
C PRO A 172 -17.83 -3.94 23.16
N TYR A 173 -17.91 -4.09 24.48
CA TYR A 173 -16.79 -3.83 25.37
C TYR A 173 -15.87 -5.04 25.43
N ALA A 174 -14.99 -5.17 24.43
CA ALA A 174 -14.20 -6.39 24.20
C ALA A 174 -12.76 -6.33 24.75
N ARG A 175 -12.19 -5.13 24.94
CA ARG A 175 -10.79 -4.93 25.42
C ARG A 175 -9.78 -5.87 24.74
N LEU A 176 -9.68 -5.76 23.43
CA LEU A 176 -8.82 -6.59 22.59
C LEU A 176 -7.33 -6.29 22.75
N THR A 177 -6.98 -5.09 23.24
CA THR A 177 -5.60 -4.73 23.57
C THR A 177 -5.37 -4.70 25.08
N ASP A 178 -4.14 -4.99 25.52
CA ASP A 178 -3.68 -4.69 26.87
C ASP A 178 -3.24 -3.21 26.99
N GLU A 179 -2.71 -2.82 28.14
CA GLU A 179 -2.27 -1.45 28.42
C GLU A 179 -1.05 -1.01 27.61
N LEU A 180 -0.30 -1.96 27.06
CA LEU A 180 0.89 -1.72 26.24
C LEU A 180 0.56 -1.69 24.73
N GLY A 181 -0.70 -1.96 24.37
CA GLY A 181 -1.16 -2.03 22.98
C GLY A 181 -0.95 -3.40 22.32
N GLN A 182 -0.60 -4.44 23.09
CA GLN A 182 -0.47 -5.81 22.59
C GLN A 182 -1.83 -6.52 22.64
N GLN A 183 -1.98 -7.66 21.97
CA GLN A 183 -3.19 -8.47 22.07
C GLN A 183 -3.44 -8.93 23.53
N ALA A 184 -4.63 -8.61 24.05
CA ALA A 184 -5.09 -9.04 25.36
C ALA A 184 -5.44 -10.54 25.39
N GLY A 185 -5.30 -11.16 26.56
CA GLY A 185 -5.81 -12.52 26.80
C GLY A 185 -5.04 -13.67 26.12
N LYS A 186 -4.02 -13.39 25.30
CA LYS A 186 -3.09 -14.38 24.75
C LYS A 186 -1.67 -14.17 25.27
N ASP A 187 -0.86 -15.22 25.25
CA ASP A 187 0.57 -15.18 25.57
C ASP A 187 1.38 -15.79 24.41
N TRP A 188 2.62 -15.34 24.24
CA TRP A 188 3.53 -15.78 23.18
C TRP A 188 5.00 -15.54 23.55
N PRO A 189 5.94 -16.24 22.89
CA PRO A 189 7.37 -16.00 23.10
C PRO A 189 7.74 -14.53 22.89
N GLY A 190 8.24 -13.88 23.95
CA GLY A 190 8.72 -12.50 23.92
C GLY A 190 7.72 -11.43 24.37
N LYS A 191 6.44 -11.80 24.63
CA LYS A 191 5.42 -10.87 25.14
C LYS A 191 5.91 -10.10 26.37
N THR A 192 5.57 -8.81 26.44
CA THR A 192 5.83 -7.99 27.63
C THR A 192 4.64 -8.10 28.59
N HIS A 193 4.86 -8.51 29.84
CA HIS A 193 3.78 -8.82 30.79
C HIS A 193 3.30 -7.62 31.61
N GLY A 194 3.80 -6.42 31.32
CA GLY A 194 3.34 -5.18 31.94
C GLY A 194 4.41 -4.10 31.97
N GLU A 195 4.02 -2.95 32.49
CA GLU A 195 4.82 -1.72 32.47
C GLU A 195 6.20 -1.87 33.12
N ARG A 196 6.32 -2.58 34.25
CA ARG A 196 7.62 -2.76 34.92
C ARG A 196 8.63 -3.47 34.01
N GLU A 197 8.21 -4.55 33.35
CA GLU A 197 9.07 -5.31 32.45
C GLU A 197 9.49 -4.46 31.24
N LEU A 198 8.54 -3.69 30.68
CA LEU A 198 8.80 -2.74 29.60
C LEU A 198 9.88 -1.72 29.99
N ILE A 199 9.72 -1.05 31.13
CA ILE A 199 10.63 0.00 31.61
C ILE A 199 12.03 -0.58 31.86
N GLU A 200 12.12 -1.73 32.53
CA GLU A 200 13.40 -2.41 32.79
C GLU A 200 14.12 -2.78 31.49
N TYR A 201 13.39 -3.34 30.53
CA TYR A 201 13.94 -3.70 29.21
C TYR A 201 14.45 -2.46 28.47
N LEU A 202 13.62 -1.42 28.33
CA LEU A 202 13.95 -0.23 27.55
C LEU A 202 15.12 0.55 28.16
N ARG A 203 15.17 0.70 29.48
CA ARG A 203 16.32 1.36 30.16
C ARG A 203 17.61 0.59 29.96
N LYS A 204 17.57 -0.75 30.01
CA LYS A 204 18.74 -1.59 29.71
C LYS A 204 19.15 -1.50 28.24
N GLU A 205 18.19 -1.46 27.33
CA GLU A 205 18.45 -1.32 25.89
C GLU A 205 19.05 0.04 25.56
N ALA A 206 18.59 1.09 26.22
CA ALA A 206 19.16 2.42 26.15
C ALA A 206 20.63 2.41 26.62
N GLN A 207 21.03 1.63 27.62
CA GLN A 207 22.42 1.66 28.10
C GLN A 207 23.43 0.96 27.17
N LYS A 208 22.98 0.20 26.16
CA LYS A 208 23.91 -0.49 25.26
C LYS A 208 24.65 0.50 24.36
N GLU A 209 25.96 0.37 24.29
CA GLU A 209 26.78 1.01 23.28
C GLU A 209 26.67 0.24 21.96
N ALA A 210 26.89 0.94 20.85
CA ALA A 210 27.01 0.27 19.57
C ALA A 210 28.19 -0.70 19.63
N LYS A 211 27.94 -1.98 19.40
CA LYS A 211 29.04 -2.91 19.17
C LYS A 211 29.81 -2.38 17.96
N GLU A 212 31.14 -2.46 18.04
CA GLU A 212 32.01 -2.15 16.92
C GLU A 212 31.80 -3.21 15.82
N ILE A 213 30.66 -3.14 15.14
CA ILE A 213 30.54 -3.66 13.78
C ILE A 213 31.25 -2.63 12.95
N SER A 214 32.58 -2.69 12.99
CA SER A 214 33.37 -2.07 11.95
C SER A 214 32.84 -2.70 10.66
N PHE A 215 32.11 -1.95 9.87
CA PHE A 215 31.95 -2.23 8.46
C PHE A 215 33.34 -2.12 7.81
N LYS A 216 34.23 -3.05 8.18
CA LYS A 216 35.59 -3.14 7.62
C LYS A 216 35.39 -3.31 6.12
N GLY A 217 35.85 -2.32 5.37
CA GLY A 217 35.62 -2.27 3.94
C GLY A 217 34.44 -1.40 3.50
N TRP A 218 33.78 -0.63 4.36
CA TRP A 218 32.83 0.42 3.94
C TRP A 218 33.38 1.82 4.26
N ASN A 219 33.05 2.81 3.44
CA ASN A 219 33.36 4.21 3.73
C ASN A 219 32.26 4.87 4.59
N LYS A 220 32.34 6.21 4.76
CA LYS A 220 31.37 6.98 5.56
C LYS A 220 29.93 6.95 5.02
N TYR A 221 29.76 6.73 3.71
CA TYR A 221 28.46 6.60 3.06
C TYR A 221 27.98 5.13 3.04
N GLY A 222 28.74 4.18 3.59
CA GLY A 222 28.36 2.76 3.53
C GLY A 222 28.61 2.10 2.16
N GLY A 223 29.38 2.74 1.27
CA GLY A 223 29.86 2.15 0.01
C GLY A 223 31.09 1.27 0.22
N TRP A 224 31.28 0.27 -0.64
CA TRP A 224 32.28 -0.78 -0.48
C TRP A 224 33.66 -0.38 -1.00
N LEU A 225 34.64 -0.32 -0.10
CA LEU A 225 36.01 0.15 -0.35
C LEU A 225 36.81 -0.68 -1.37
N HIS A 226 36.32 -1.87 -1.73
CA HIS A 226 37.03 -2.79 -2.63
C HIS A 226 36.72 -2.57 -4.12
N LYS A 227 35.73 -1.74 -4.48
CA LYS A 227 35.46 -1.37 -5.88
C LYS A 227 35.12 0.12 -5.98
N ARG A 228 35.86 0.83 -6.82
CA ARG A 228 35.80 2.30 -6.94
C ARG A 228 35.76 2.75 -8.40
N PHE A 229 34.97 3.79 -8.64
CA PHE A 229 34.77 4.54 -9.88
C PHE A 229 35.13 6.02 -9.64
N GLU A 230 34.93 6.87 -10.65
CA GLU A 230 35.21 8.29 -10.53
C GLU A 230 34.30 8.97 -9.47
N PRO A 231 34.88 9.65 -8.47
CA PRO A 231 34.13 10.39 -7.46
C PRO A 231 33.55 11.69 -8.03
N THR A 232 32.22 11.83 -7.97
CA THR A 232 31.54 13.06 -8.45
C THR A 232 31.07 13.98 -7.33
N GLY A 233 31.18 13.52 -6.08
CA GLY A 233 30.62 14.23 -4.93
C GLY A 233 29.12 14.02 -4.73
N TYR A 234 28.43 13.24 -5.56
CA TYR A 234 27.02 12.87 -5.38
C TYR A 234 26.80 11.38 -5.65
N PHE A 235 25.70 10.84 -5.14
CA PHE A 235 25.26 9.51 -5.55
C PHE A 235 24.86 9.52 -7.03
N ARG A 236 25.22 8.47 -7.76
CA ARG A 236 24.87 8.32 -9.17
C ARG A 236 24.74 6.86 -9.56
N ALA A 237 24.10 6.59 -10.68
CA ALA A 237 24.09 5.26 -11.29
C ALA A 237 25.04 5.19 -12.49
N GLU A 238 25.71 4.06 -12.68
CA GLU A 238 26.57 3.79 -13.83
C GLU A 238 26.46 2.31 -14.22
N LYS A 239 26.35 2.04 -15.53
CA LYS A 239 26.40 0.68 -16.06
C LYS A 239 27.85 0.30 -16.38
N ALA A 240 28.36 -0.73 -15.72
CA ALA A 240 29.70 -1.26 -15.94
C ALA A 240 29.71 -2.78 -15.76
N GLU A 241 30.50 -3.48 -16.58
CA GLU A 241 30.67 -4.95 -16.50
C GLU A 241 29.33 -5.70 -16.61
N GLY A 242 28.42 -5.21 -17.45
CA GLY A 242 27.12 -5.85 -17.70
C GLY A 242 26.06 -5.61 -16.62
N ARG A 243 26.34 -4.83 -15.57
CA ARG A 243 25.37 -4.48 -14.52
C ARG A 243 25.38 -2.99 -14.17
N TRP A 244 24.27 -2.55 -13.61
CA TRP A 244 24.13 -1.24 -13.01
C TRP A 244 24.71 -1.24 -11.60
N TRP A 245 25.47 -0.20 -11.31
CA TRP A 245 26.01 0.11 -10.00
C TRP A 245 25.46 1.45 -9.55
N MET A 246 25.02 1.55 -8.30
CA MET A 246 24.98 2.84 -7.64
C MET A 246 26.38 3.12 -7.08
N ILE A 247 26.81 4.37 -7.18
CA ILE A 247 28.14 4.83 -6.80
C ILE A 247 27.95 5.97 -5.81
N ASP A 248 28.65 5.91 -4.69
CA ASP A 248 28.58 6.94 -3.66
C ASP A 248 29.41 8.19 -4.01
N PRO A 249 29.29 9.29 -3.23
CA PRO A 249 30.01 10.53 -3.51
C PRO A 249 31.55 10.41 -3.57
N GLU A 250 32.14 9.40 -2.92
CA GLU A 250 33.59 9.14 -2.93
C GLU A 250 34.03 8.16 -4.02
N GLY A 251 33.07 7.70 -4.83
CA GLY A 251 33.28 6.83 -5.99
C GLY A 251 33.17 5.34 -5.67
N TYR A 252 32.86 4.93 -4.45
CA TYR A 252 32.76 3.50 -4.13
C TYR A 252 31.40 2.93 -4.53
N ILE A 253 31.36 1.64 -4.89
CA ILE A 253 30.06 1.01 -5.16
C ILE A 253 29.18 1.08 -3.93
N PHE A 254 27.90 1.33 -4.14
CA PHE A 254 26.91 1.44 -3.10
C PHE A 254 25.70 0.60 -3.50
N PHE A 255 25.13 -0.09 -2.53
CA PHE A 255 23.84 -0.76 -2.69
C PHE A 255 22.91 -0.18 -1.64
N SER A 256 21.81 0.44 -2.07
CA SER A 256 20.89 1.14 -1.17
C SER A 256 20.02 0.13 -0.42
N LEU A 257 20.51 -0.34 0.72
CA LEU A 257 19.80 -1.28 1.58
C LEU A 257 19.25 -0.52 2.78
N GLY A 258 17.92 -0.38 2.81
CA GLY A 258 17.27 0.51 3.75
C GLY A 258 16.00 -0.04 4.38
N VAL A 259 15.52 0.69 5.39
CA VAL A 259 14.27 0.42 6.09
C VAL A 259 13.37 1.65 5.95
N ASN A 260 12.13 1.43 5.50
CA ASN A 260 11.10 2.48 5.39
C ASN A 260 10.48 2.75 6.77
N HIS A 261 9.87 3.92 6.94
CA HIS A 261 9.22 4.34 8.18
C HIS A 261 10.16 4.28 9.40
N VAL A 262 11.36 4.84 9.29
CA VAL A 262 12.23 5.02 10.46
C VAL A 262 11.71 6.19 11.31
N MET A 263 10.64 5.91 12.05
CA MET A 263 9.91 6.82 12.94
C MET A 263 9.33 6.00 14.12
N PRO A 264 8.96 6.61 15.25
CA PRO A 264 8.55 5.86 16.45
C PRO A 264 7.12 5.32 16.36
N GLY A 265 6.96 4.17 15.68
CA GLY A 265 5.67 3.53 15.45
C GLY A 265 4.65 4.40 14.71
N VAL A 266 3.41 3.91 14.66
CA VAL A 266 2.26 4.58 14.03
C VAL A 266 1.03 4.47 14.93
N GLY A 267 0.12 5.44 14.83
CA GLY A 267 -1.10 5.49 15.66
C GLY A 267 -2.18 4.52 15.20
N SER A 268 -2.89 3.91 16.16
CA SER A 268 -4.09 3.10 15.90
C SER A 268 -5.34 3.98 15.88
N LYS A 269 -6.32 3.68 15.02
CA LYS A 269 -7.60 4.42 14.98
C LYS A 269 -8.42 4.17 16.24
N VAL A 270 -8.77 5.24 16.95
CA VAL A 270 -9.47 5.19 18.25
C VAL A 270 -10.93 5.62 18.17
N ASN A 271 -11.23 6.66 17.39
CA ASN A 271 -12.57 7.23 17.37
C ASN A 271 -13.62 6.16 17.04
N ARG A 272 -14.64 6.05 17.90
CA ARG A 272 -15.74 5.08 17.80
C ARG A 272 -15.32 3.62 18.00
N MET A 273 -14.09 3.38 18.46
CA MET A 273 -13.51 2.07 18.75
C MET A 273 -12.99 1.98 20.19
N GLU A 274 -13.24 2.99 21.02
CA GLU A 274 -12.72 3.10 22.39
C GLU A 274 -13.02 1.86 23.25
N SER A 275 -14.17 1.21 23.05
CA SER A 275 -14.60 0.00 23.79
C SER A 275 -13.74 -1.24 23.50
N LEU A 276 -12.95 -1.21 22.42
CA LEU A 276 -12.06 -2.30 22.02
C LEU A 276 -10.67 -2.18 22.67
N TYR A 277 -10.32 -1.02 23.25
CA TYR A 277 -9.03 -0.83 23.90
C TYR A 277 -9.11 -1.20 25.38
N GLY A 278 -8.12 -1.94 25.89
CA GLY A 278 -8.02 -2.23 27.32
C GLY A 278 -7.65 -1.02 28.16
N TRP A 279 -6.94 -0.06 27.57
CA TRP A 279 -6.52 1.19 28.21
C TRP A 279 -6.27 2.28 27.16
N LEU A 280 -6.72 3.50 27.47
CA LEU A 280 -6.38 4.74 26.81
C LEU A 280 -6.27 5.82 27.89
N PRO A 281 -5.29 6.75 27.82
CA PRO A 281 -5.23 7.86 28.75
C PRO A 281 -6.34 8.88 28.46
N ASP A 282 -6.54 9.83 29.38
CA ASP A 282 -7.35 11.02 29.05
C ASP A 282 -6.73 11.73 27.84
N ARG A 283 -7.57 12.19 26.90
CA ARG A 283 -7.10 12.88 25.68
C ARG A 283 -6.34 14.18 25.99
N ASN A 284 -6.60 14.78 27.15
CA ASN A 284 -5.94 16.01 27.62
C ASN A 284 -4.77 15.76 28.57
N ASP A 285 -4.39 14.49 28.80
CA ASP A 285 -3.24 14.18 29.65
C ASP A 285 -1.94 14.73 28.99
N PRO A 286 -1.26 15.72 29.62
CA PRO A 286 -0.07 16.33 29.04
C PRO A 286 1.10 15.35 28.89
N ILE A 287 1.11 14.23 29.64
CA ILE A 287 2.15 13.20 29.55
C ILE A 287 2.09 12.50 28.19
N TYR A 288 0.89 12.23 27.68
CA TYR A 288 0.67 11.45 26.45
C TYR A 288 0.25 12.30 25.25
N LYS A 289 0.49 13.62 25.30
CA LYS A 289 0.13 14.54 24.20
C LYS A 289 0.75 14.14 22.85
N ASP A 290 1.97 13.59 22.87
CA ASP A 290 2.70 13.17 21.66
C ASP A 290 2.14 11.85 21.08
N CYS A 291 1.25 11.16 21.81
CA CYS A 291 0.63 9.92 21.36
C CYS A 291 -0.66 10.15 20.57
N TRP A 292 -1.36 11.25 20.81
CA TRP A 292 -2.65 11.58 20.19
C TRP A 292 -2.47 12.39 18.91
N HIS A 293 -3.13 11.95 17.84
CA HIS A 293 -3.19 12.71 16.58
C HIS A 293 -4.63 12.81 16.11
N ALA A 294 -5.06 13.99 15.68
CA ALA A 294 -6.42 14.26 15.21
C ALA A 294 -6.42 15.04 13.89
N GLY A 295 -7.49 14.86 13.10
CA GLY A 295 -7.79 15.64 11.89
C GLY A 295 -7.72 14.82 10.60
N MET A 296 -8.04 15.47 9.47
CA MET A 296 -8.02 14.86 8.14
C MET A 296 -6.64 14.29 7.82
N GLN A 297 -6.47 12.98 7.99
CA GLN A 297 -5.36 12.27 7.38
C GLN A 297 -5.72 11.98 5.93
N LYS A 298 -5.02 12.61 4.99
CA LYS A 298 -4.93 12.12 3.62
C LYS A 298 -4.00 10.90 3.64
N GLY A 299 -4.57 9.70 3.76
CA GLY A 299 -3.84 8.43 3.66
C GLY A 299 -4.06 7.78 2.29
N ARG A 300 -3.81 6.46 2.18
CA ARG A 300 -4.38 5.67 1.07
C ARG A 300 -5.91 5.78 1.08
N GLY A 301 -6.51 5.78 2.28
CA GLY A 301 -7.92 6.12 2.56
C GLY A 301 -8.26 7.58 2.24
N GLY A 302 -9.47 7.79 1.69
CA GLY A 302 -10.04 9.13 1.55
C GLY A 302 -10.04 9.92 2.87
N PRO A 303 -10.18 11.25 2.84
CA PRO A 303 -10.07 12.07 4.03
C PRO A 303 -11.11 11.67 5.09
N ASP A 304 -10.64 11.19 6.24
CA ASP A 304 -11.46 10.97 7.44
C ASP A 304 -11.32 12.18 8.36
N PRO A 305 -12.27 13.13 8.37
CA PRO A 305 -12.19 14.35 9.16
C PRO A 305 -12.26 14.09 10.67
N ASP A 306 -12.85 12.96 11.07
CA ASP A 306 -13.04 12.58 12.47
C ASP A 306 -11.96 11.62 12.97
N CYS A 307 -10.95 11.32 12.15
CA CYS A 307 -9.87 10.41 12.48
C CYS A 307 -9.14 10.89 13.73
N VAL A 308 -9.15 10.05 14.76
CA VAL A 308 -8.32 10.21 15.95
C VAL A 308 -7.53 8.95 16.13
N THR A 309 -6.20 9.08 16.23
CA THR A 309 -5.31 7.95 16.46
C THR A 309 -4.52 8.09 17.75
N TYR A 310 -4.15 6.94 18.33
CA TYR A 310 -3.28 6.86 19.51
C TYR A 310 -2.09 5.93 19.24
N ASN A 311 -0.87 6.41 19.49
CA ASN A 311 0.38 5.68 19.26
C ASN A 311 0.90 5.02 20.55
N PHE A 312 0.61 3.72 20.70
CA PHE A 312 1.08 2.93 21.84
C PHE A 312 2.60 2.82 21.93
N HIS A 313 3.31 2.79 20.80
CA HIS A 313 4.77 2.73 20.76
C HIS A 313 5.38 3.97 21.43
N ILE A 314 4.92 5.17 21.09
CA ILE A 314 5.36 6.41 21.75
C ILE A 314 5.00 6.38 23.25
N SER A 315 3.80 5.91 23.60
CA SER A 315 3.41 5.82 25.03
C SER A 315 4.30 4.87 25.83
N ASN A 316 4.75 3.78 25.21
CA ASN A 316 5.67 2.80 25.79
C ASN A 316 7.08 3.40 25.99
N LEU A 317 7.54 4.23 25.05
CA LEU A 317 8.78 4.98 25.20
C LEU A 317 8.68 6.05 26.30
N ILE A 318 7.54 6.77 26.39
CA ILE A 318 7.27 7.75 27.46
C ILE A 318 7.27 7.08 28.84
N ARG A 319 6.64 5.91 28.98
CA ARG A 319 6.68 5.13 30.23
C ARG A 319 8.12 4.87 30.72
N ALA A 320 9.03 4.55 29.81
CA ALA A 320 10.42 4.24 30.16
C ALA A 320 11.31 5.47 30.40
N PHE A 321 11.13 6.52 29.60
CA PHE A 321 12.10 7.61 29.44
C PHE A 321 11.55 9.02 29.73
N GLY A 322 10.24 9.18 29.94
CA GLY A 322 9.60 10.48 30.12
C GLY A 322 9.84 11.40 28.92
N GLU A 323 10.14 12.67 29.17
CA GLU A 323 10.40 13.69 28.13
C GLU A 323 11.58 13.35 27.21
N GLN A 324 12.52 12.50 27.65
CA GLN A 324 13.69 12.08 26.86
C GLN A 324 13.41 10.87 25.96
N TRP A 325 12.14 10.54 25.73
CA TRP A 325 11.74 9.36 24.96
C TRP A 325 12.29 9.37 23.54
N TRP A 326 12.26 10.53 22.86
CA TRP A 326 12.68 10.63 21.47
C TRP A 326 14.19 10.45 21.32
N ASP A 327 14.99 11.12 22.17
CA ASP A 327 16.45 11.00 22.13
C ASP A 327 16.91 9.56 22.39
N ASN A 328 16.26 8.86 23.32
CA ASN A 328 16.56 7.46 23.60
C ASN A 328 16.14 6.53 22.45
N TRP A 329 14.95 6.72 21.89
CA TRP A 329 14.51 5.99 20.69
C TRP A 329 15.49 6.19 19.54
N ALA A 330 15.82 7.45 19.21
CA ALA A 330 16.65 7.81 18.08
C ALA A 330 18.07 7.22 18.24
N ARG A 331 18.64 7.25 19.45
CA ARG A 331 19.94 6.63 19.73
C ARG A 331 19.90 5.10 19.63
N ILE A 332 18.84 4.46 20.11
CA ILE A 332 18.65 3.01 19.99
C ILE A 332 18.52 2.61 18.52
N ILE A 333 17.72 3.32 17.73
CA ILE A 333 17.53 3.05 16.30
C ILE A 333 18.81 3.27 15.50
N LYS A 334 19.52 4.39 15.71
CA LYS A 334 20.81 4.64 15.04
C LYS A 334 21.81 3.50 15.31
N ARG A 335 21.87 3.02 16.56
CA ARG A 335 22.66 1.85 16.90
C ARG A 335 22.17 0.60 16.15
N ARG A 336 20.87 0.30 16.21
CA ARG A 336 20.28 -0.91 15.60
C ARG A 336 20.51 -0.94 14.09
N LEU A 337 20.24 0.14 13.36
CA LEU A 337 20.47 0.21 11.91
C LEU A 337 21.94 -0.13 11.55
N LYS A 338 22.90 0.44 12.28
CA LYS A 338 24.33 0.10 12.12
C LYS A 338 24.64 -1.35 12.50
N GLU A 339 24.11 -1.82 13.64
CA GLU A 339 24.32 -3.20 14.07
C GLU A 339 23.65 -4.24 13.16
N TRP A 340 22.64 -3.82 12.42
CA TRP A 340 21.83 -4.61 11.48
C TRP A 340 22.34 -4.56 10.05
N GLY A 341 23.34 -3.73 9.77
CA GLY A 341 23.96 -3.67 8.46
C GLY A 341 23.21 -2.81 7.44
N PHE A 342 22.30 -1.93 7.87
CA PHE A 342 21.64 -0.98 6.98
C PHE A 342 22.52 0.25 6.75
N ASN A 343 22.60 0.69 5.49
CA ASN A 343 23.34 1.90 5.10
C ASN A 343 22.42 3.03 4.61
N THR A 344 21.12 2.75 4.38
CA THR A 344 20.15 3.75 3.91
C THR A 344 19.01 3.93 4.91
N ILE A 345 18.65 5.19 5.21
CA ILE A 345 17.36 5.54 5.81
C ILE A 345 16.36 5.70 4.66
N ALA A 346 15.40 4.79 4.56
CA ALA A 346 14.49 4.75 3.42
C ALA A 346 13.25 5.64 3.63
N ASN A 347 12.23 5.43 2.80
CA ASN A 347 11.11 6.33 2.63
C ASN A 347 10.31 6.54 3.94
N TRP A 348 9.66 7.71 4.06
CA TRP A 348 8.78 8.08 5.19
C TRP A 348 9.41 8.05 6.59
N SER A 349 10.71 8.30 6.67
CA SER A 349 11.45 8.38 7.95
C SER A 349 11.36 9.77 8.60
N ASP A 350 11.52 9.83 9.93
CA ASP A 350 11.47 11.10 10.69
C ASP A 350 12.62 12.04 10.26
N PRO A 351 12.34 13.26 9.76
CA PRO A 351 13.38 14.20 9.34
C PRO A 351 14.37 14.58 10.45
N ARG A 352 13.93 14.59 11.72
CA ARG A 352 14.82 14.80 12.88
C ARG A 352 15.80 13.64 13.04
N PHE A 353 15.32 12.41 12.79
CA PHE A 353 16.16 11.21 12.83
C PHE A 353 17.17 11.22 11.68
N ILE A 354 16.74 11.52 10.44
CA ILE A 354 17.63 11.62 9.27
C ILE A 354 18.80 12.56 9.57
N LYS A 355 18.51 13.77 10.05
CA LYS A 355 19.53 14.77 10.42
C LYS A 355 20.47 14.30 11.53
N MET A 356 19.94 13.62 12.56
CA MET A 356 20.74 13.14 13.68
C MET A 356 21.60 11.91 13.31
N ALA A 357 21.06 11.04 12.46
CA ALA A 357 21.71 9.80 12.08
C ALA A 357 22.97 10.06 11.24
N ASP A 358 22.96 11.09 10.39
CA ASP A 358 24.04 11.42 9.46
C ASP A 358 24.43 10.19 8.63
N MET A 359 23.42 9.65 7.95
CA MET A 359 23.48 8.46 7.11
C MET A 359 22.87 8.77 5.75
N PRO A 360 23.27 8.06 4.68
CA PRO A 360 22.59 8.14 3.40
C PRO A 360 21.07 7.93 3.54
N TYR A 361 20.30 8.69 2.77
CA TYR A 361 18.84 8.63 2.83
C TYR A 361 18.19 8.91 1.49
N VAL A 362 16.92 8.54 1.36
CA VAL A 362 16.04 8.92 0.25
C VAL A 362 14.91 9.79 0.77
N LEU A 363 14.38 10.67 -0.09
CA LEU A 363 13.32 11.62 0.28
C LEU A 363 11.99 11.27 -0.41
N PRO A 364 10.88 11.07 0.33
CA PRO A 364 9.55 11.17 -0.25
C PRO A 364 9.24 12.65 -0.47
N LEU A 365 9.05 13.06 -1.73
CA LEU A 365 8.41 14.34 -1.99
C LEU A 365 6.93 14.27 -1.61
N ARG A 366 6.38 15.39 -1.14
CA ARG A 366 5.01 15.47 -0.63
C ARG A 366 4.16 16.34 -1.54
N GLY A 367 2.89 15.98 -1.68
CA GLY A 367 1.94 16.72 -2.51
C GLY A 367 2.35 16.69 -3.99
N PHE A 368 2.41 15.49 -4.58
CA PHE A 368 2.61 15.34 -6.02
C PHE A 368 1.67 16.29 -6.79
N PRO A 369 2.09 16.90 -7.91
CA PRO A 369 1.31 17.95 -8.57
C PRO A 369 -0.12 17.50 -8.85
N ASP A 370 -1.05 18.41 -8.62
CA ASP A 370 -2.47 18.13 -8.61
C ASP A 370 -3.25 19.28 -9.28
N THR A 371 -4.55 19.07 -9.52
CA THR A 371 -5.48 20.06 -10.05
C THR A 371 -6.80 20.03 -9.32
N ASP A 372 -7.62 21.06 -9.50
CA ASP A 372 -8.95 21.15 -8.85
C ASP A 372 -9.92 20.04 -9.33
N LYS A 373 -9.63 19.44 -10.49
CA LYS A 373 -10.41 18.34 -11.07
C LYS A 373 -9.52 17.11 -11.30
N HIS A 374 -10.04 15.94 -10.95
CA HIS A 374 -9.45 14.64 -11.26
C HIS A 374 -10.27 13.94 -12.33
N ILE A 375 -9.58 13.34 -13.30
CA ILE A 375 -10.23 12.60 -14.39
C ILE A 375 -10.65 11.21 -13.92
N PHE A 376 -9.72 10.51 -13.25
CA PHE A 376 -9.94 9.17 -12.74
C PHE A 376 -9.13 8.98 -11.47
N ARG A 377 -9.81 8.72 -10.35
CA ARG A 377 -9.18 8.59 -9.02
C ARG A 377 -8.32 9.81 -8.70
N ASP A 378 -7.01 9.63 -8.57
CA ASP A 378 -6.02 10.66 -8.28
C ASP A 378 -5.30 11.19 -9.55
N PHE A 379 -5.75 10.86 -10.76
CA PHE A 379 -5.17 11.41 -12.00
C PHE A 379 -5.66 12.85 -12.23
N PRO A 380 -4.80 13.87 -12.15
CA PRO A 380 -5.16 15.27 -12.37
C PRO A 380 -5.38 15.57 -13.86
N ASP A 381 -6.03 16.69 -14.17
CA ASP A 381 -6.12 17.20 -15.53
C ASP A 381 -4.77 17.78 -15.98
N VAL A 382 -3.92 16.93 -16.55
CA VAL A 382 -2.52 17.25 -16.86
C VAL A 382 -2.34 18.34 -17.93
N PHE A 383 -3.37 18.64 -18.71
CA PHE A 383 -3.37 19.75 -19.68
C PHE A 383 -3.90 21.06 -19.08
N ASP A 384 -4.46 21.05 -17.87
CA ASP A 384 -4.76 22.27 -17.13
C ASP A 384 -3.47 23.05 -16.87
N PRO A 385 -3.43 24.36 -17.17
CA PRO A 385 -2.30 25.22 -16.80
C PRO A 385 -1.92 25.17 -15.30
N GLN A 386 -2.86 24.83 -14.41
CA GLN A 386 -2.63 24.57 -12.99
C GLN A 386 -1.61 23.46 -12.78
N TYR A 387 -1.73 22.33 -13.48
CA TYR A 387 -0.82 21.20 -13.30
C TYR A 387 0.65 21.58 -13.53
N LYS A 388 0.91 22.43 -14.53
CA LYS A 388 2.25 22.97 -14.79
C LYS A 388 2.72 23.90 -13.67
N ARG A 389 1.85 24.75 -13.13
CA ARG A 389 2.19 25.64 -12.00
C ARG A 389 2.51 24.82 -10.74
N GLU A 390 1.68 23.84 -10.41
CA GLU A 390 1.90 22.95 -9.27
C GLU A 390 3.15 22.09 -9.44
N SER A 391 3.51 21.69 -10.66
CA SER A 391 4.79 21.01 -10.94
C SER A 391 6.01 21.87 -10.60
N LEU A 392 5.95 23.17 -10.88
CA LEU A 392 7.02 24.11 -10.54
C LEU A 392 7.08 24.40 -9.03
N GLU A 393 5.92 24.48 -8.36
CA GLU A 393 5.85 24.65 -6.91
C GLU A 393 6.38 23.42 -6.18
N PHE A 394 5.92 22.23 -6.59
CA PHE A 394 6.37 20.93 -6.09
C PHE A 394 7.89 20.79 -6.11
N ALA A 395 8.53 21.28 -7.18
CA ALA A 395 9.98 21.21 -7.35
C ALA A 395 10.80 22.00 -6.32
N LYS A 396 10.22 23.06 -5.72
CA LYS A 396 10.92 23.89 -4.71
C LYS A 396 11.29 23.11 -3.45
N GLN A 397 10.64 21.98 -3.19
CA GLN A 397 10.97 21.09 -2.07
C GLN A 397 12.43 20.63 -2.07
N LEU A 398 13.10 20.59 -3.23
CA LEU A 398 14.51 20.20 -3.33
C LEU A 398 15.50 21.32 -3.00
N GLU A 399 15.07 22.58 -2.92
CA GLU A 399 15.96 23.71 -2.65
C GLU A 399 16.84 23.56 -1.40
N PRO A 400 16.33 23.07 -0.26
CA PRO A 400 17.14 22.88 0.95
C PRO A 400 18.16 21.74 0.86
N TYR A 401 18.06 20.85 -0.14
CA TYR A 401 18.79 19.58 -0.21
C TYR A 401 19.87 19.54 -1.28
N LYS A 402 19.95 20.53 -2.18
CA LYS A 402 20.82 20.50 -3.38
C LYS A 402 22.30 20.17 -3.11
N GLU A 403 22.80 20.53 -1.94
CA GLU A 403 24.19 20.32 -1.54
C GLU A 403 24.39 19.17 -0.53
N ASP A 404 23.30 18.49 -0.13
CA ASP A 404 23.35 17.42 0.85
C ASP A 404 23.90 16.13 0.24
N ARG A 405 25.14 15.82 0.59
CA ARG A 405 25.89 14.67 0.07
C ARG A 405 25.37 13.32 0.57
N ASN A 406 24.50 13.29 1.59
CA ASN A 406 23.87 12.07 2.06
C ASN A 406 22.55 11.78 1.33
N LEU A 407 21.97 12.74 0.59
CA LEU A 407 20.77 12.48 -0.20
C LEU A 407 21.14 11.60 -1.40
N ILE A 408 20.58 10.39 -1.46
CA ILE A 408 20.74 9.49 -2.60
C ILE A 408 19.87 9.98 -3.76
N GLY A 409 18.64 10.39 -3.45
CA GLY A 409 17.65 10.81 -4.43
C GLY A 409 16.27 10.94 -3.82
N TYR A 410 15.30 11.27 -4.65
CA TYR A 410 13.92 11.55 -4.26
C TYR A 410 12.93 10.71 -5.04
N PHE A 411 11.85 10.28 -4.36
CA PHE A 411 10.69 9.68 -5.01
C PHE A 411 9.65 10.76 -5.30
N LEU A 412 9.07 10.73 -6.49
CA LEU A 412 8.05 11.68 -6.93
C LEU A 412 6.74 11.49 -6.18
N THR A 413 6.32 10.25 -6.03
CA THR A 413 5.06 9.85 -5.38
C THR A 413 5.14 8.39 -4.96
N ASN A 414 4.02 7.80 -4.55
CA ASN A 414 3.91 6.39 -4.21
C ASN A 414 2.60 5.79 -4.72
N GLU A 415 2.69 4.73 -5.52
CA GLU A 415 1.55 3.93 -5.97
C GLU A 415 0.31 4.75 -6.38
N PRO A 416 0.40 5.58 -7.45
CA PRO A 416 -0.75 6.36 -7.91
C PRO A 416 -1.98 5.47 -8.12
N LEU A 417 -3.12 5.88 -7.60
CA LEU A 417 -4.33 5.05 -7.57
C LEU A 417 -4.88 4.79 -8.97
N TRP A 418 -4.75 5.75 -9.89
CA TRP A 418 -5.07 5.56 -11.30
C TRP A 418 -4.22 4.46 -11.94
N ALA A 419 -2.96 4.31 -11.51
CA ALA A 419 -1.99 3.39 -12.10
C ALA A 419 -2.16 1.94 -11.59
N LEU A 420 -3.08 1.69 -10.66
CA LEU A 420 -3.49 0.36 -10.23
C LEU A 420 -4.26 -0.40 -11.32
N LEU A 421 -4.83 0.33 -12.29
CA LEU A 421 -5.44 -0.21 -13.50
C LEU A 421 -4.72 0.34 -14.73
N ASP A 422 -5.03 -0.21 -15.91
CA ASP A 422 -4.48 0.26 -17.18
C ASP A 422 -4.85 1.74 -17.41
N CYS A 423 -3.86 2.56 -17.77
CA CYS A 423 -4.04 3.98 -18.05
C CYS A 423 -5.17 4.33 -19.03
N LYS A 424 -5.59 3.39 -19.89
CA LYS A 424 -6.77 3.58 -20.76
C LYS A 424 -8.03 3.98 -19.99
N TYR A 425 -8.17 3.57 -18.73
CA TYR A 425 -9.31 3.96 -17.89
C TYR A 425 -9.35 5.47 -17.60
N VAL A 426 -8.21 6.16 -17.63
CA VAL A 426 -8.19 7.63 -17.52
C VAL A 426 -8.97 8.24 -18.69
N VAL A 427 -8.79 7.74 -19.92
CA VAL A 427 -9.51 8.25 -21.10
C VAL A 427 -10.96 7.75 -21.13
N ILE A 428 -11.22 6.49 -20.76
CA ILE A 428 -12.60 5.96 -20.67
C ILE A 428 -13.44 6.79 -19.71
N GLU A 429 -12.94 7.06 -18.50
CA GLU A 429 -13.67 7.85 -17.50
C GLU A 429 -13.81 9.33 -17.91
N MET A 430 -12.80 9.91 -18.58
CA MET A 430 -12.91 11.23 -19.19
C MET A 430 -14.06 11.33 -20.20
N LEU A 431 -14.23 10.29 -21.03
CA LEU A 431 -15.27 10.22 -22.05
C LEU A 431 -16.64 9.85 -21.48
N ASN A 432 -16.70 9.07 -20.41
CA ASN A 432 -17.95 8.78 -19.67
C ASN A 432 -18.45 9.99 -18.85
N SER A 433 -17.63 11.04 -18.68
CA SER A 433 -18.00 12.21 -17.90
C SER A 433 -18.52 13.37 -18.77
N ASN A 434 -19.48 14.12 -18.23
CA ASN A 434 -19.90 15.43 -18.76
C ASN A 434 -19.04 16.58 -18.24
N GLU A 435 -18.09 16.30 -17.35
CA GLU A 435 -17.16 17.29 -16.81
C GLU A 435 -16.25 17.85 -17.92
N GLN A 436 -15.97 19.15 -17.86
CA GLN A 436 -15.08 19.80 -18.81
C GLN A 436 -13.64 19.76 -18.29
N TYR A 437 -12.77 19.07 -19.03
CA TYR A 437 -11.33 18.97 -18.80
C TYR A 437 -10.56 19.59 -19.97
N TYR A 438 -9.45 20.25 -19.68
CA TYR A 438 -8.48 20.67 -20.69
C TYR A 438 -7.91 19.45 -21.44
N SER A 439 -7.70 18.33 -20.74
CA SER A 439 -7.33 17.05 -21.35
C SER A 439 -8.37 16.55 -22.36
N LYS A 440 -9.66 16.87 -22.15
CA LYS A 440 -10.74 16.49 -23.06
C LYS A 440 -10.74 17.37 -24.31
N ASP A 441 -10.46 18.67 -24.18
CA ASP A 441 -10.26 19.55 -25.34
C ASP A 441 -9.06 19.10 -26.21
N GLU A 442 -7.95 18.70 -25.57
CA GLU A 442 -6.78 18.16 -26.29
C GLU A 442 -7.07 16.79 -26.92
N PHE A 443 -7.90 15.95 -26.29
CA PHE A 443 -8.39 14.70 -26.91
C PHE A 443 -9.17 14.98 -28.19
N ILE A 444 -10.12 15.91 -28.14
CA ILE A 444 -10.97 16.29 -29.28
C ILE A 444 -10.10 16.79 -30.43
N LYS A 445 -9.11 17.63 -30.13
CA LYS A 445 -8.14 18.11 -31.13
C LYS A 445 -7.33 16.96 -31.72
N TYR A 446 -6.79 16.08 -30.89
CA TYR A 446 -6.02 14.90 -31.32
C TYR A 446 -6.83 14.01 -32.27
N ILE A 447 -8.09 13.72 -31.93
CA ILE A 447 -9.00 12.91 -32.75
C ILE A 447 -9.36 13.62 -34.05
N ALA A 448 -9.72 14.91 -33.99
CA ALA A 448 -10.04 15.68 -35.19
C ALA A 448 -8.86 15.67 -36.18
N GLU A 449 -7.63 15.88 -35.70
CA GLU A 449 -6.42 15.81 -36.53
C GLU A 449 -6.19 14.40 -37.11
N LYS A 450 -6.31 13.35 -36.29
CA LYS A 450 -6.12 11.94 -36.70
C LYS A 450 -7.06 11.53 -37.83
N TYR A 451 -8.32 11.99 -37.77
CA TYR A 451 -9.34 11.70 -38.78
C TYR A 451 -9.43 12.74 -39.89
N GLY A 452 -8.53 13.73 -39.92
CA GLY A 452 -8.46 14.74 -40.99
C GLY A 452 -9.65 15.71 -40.99
N TYR A 453 -10.22 15.98 -39.81
CA TYR A 453 -11.39 16.81 -39.60
C TYR A 453 -12.65 16.31 -40.33
N ASP A 454 -12.70 15.03 -40.69
CA ASP A 454 -13.85 14.36 -41.31
C ASP A 454 -14.64 13.58 -40.25
N ILE A 455 -15.79 14.14 -39.84
CA ILE A 455 -16.66 13.52 -38.83
C ILE A 455 -17.25 12.18 -39.28
N GLN A 456 -17.49 11.99 -40.58
CA GLN A 456 -18.04 10.74 -41.09
C GLN A 456 -17.00 9.63 -41.03
N ARG A 457 -15.74 9.97 -41.32
CA ARG A 457 -14.62 9.03 -41.16
C ARG A 457 -14.46 8.58 -39.70
N PHE A 458 -14.59 9.52 -38.76
CA PHE A 458 -14.55 9.22 -37.32
C PHE A 458 -15.73 8.33 -36.89
N ASN A 459 -16.97 8.72 -37.21
CA ASN A 459 -18.18 7.96 -36.93
C ASN A 459 -18.08 6.50 -37.43
N ASN A 460 -17.63 6.32 -38.68
CA ASN A 460 -17.45 5.00 -39.27
C ASN A 460 -16.38 4.17 -38.54
N ALA A 461 -15.30 4.79 -38.07
CA ALA A 461 -14.23 4.09 -37.36
C ALA A 461 -14.65 3.67 -35.95
N TRP A 462 -15.36 4.55 -35.23
CA TRP A 462 -15.79 4.31 -33.86
C TRP A 462 -17.11 3.55 -33.75
N GLY A 463 -17.89 3.47 -34.82
CA GLY A 463 -19.22 2.87 -34.81
C GLY A 463 -20.24 3.71 -34.04
N ILE A 464 -20.10 5.04 -34.09
CA ILE A 464 -20.98 6.00 -33.42
C ILE A 464 -21.58 6.99 -34.41
N GLU A 465 -22.57 7.76 -33.98
CA GLU A 465 -23.22 8.77 -34.80
C GLU A 465 -23.29 10.10 -34.04
N ILE A 466 -22.31 10.97 -34.28
CA ILE A 466 -22.29 12.35 -33.80
C ILE A 466 -22.19 13.33 -34.96
N ASN A 467 -22.60 14.58 -34.74
CA ASN A 467 -22.69 15.62 -35.78
C ASN A 467 -21.38 16.39 -35.95
N SER A 468 -20.58 16.50 -34.89
CA SER A 468 -19.32 17.22 -34.88
C SER A 468 -18.35 16.67 -33.85
N PHE A 469 -17.06 16.93 -33.99
CA PHE A 469 -16.07 16.57 -32.96
C PHE A 469 -16.34 17.29 -31.62
N ASP A 470 -17.01 18.45 -31.63
CA ASP A 470 -17.41 19.14 -30.40
C ASP A 470 -18.44 18.34 -29.60
N ASP A 471 -19.20 17.44 -30.22
CA ASP A 471 -20.16 16.58 -29.51
C ASP A 471 -19.45 15.63 -28.53
N LEU A 472 -18.15 15.35 -28.75
CA LEU A 472 -17.31 14.59 -27.82
C LEU A 472 -17.11 15.32 -26.48
N LYS A 473 -17.49 16.60 -26.34
CA LYS A 473 -17.51 17.30 -25.04
C LYS A 473 -18.53 16.73 -24.08
N HIS A 474 -19.58 16.10 -24.60
CA HIS A 474 -20.57 15.39 -23.80
C HIS A 474 -20.12 13.97 -23.47
N SER A 475 -20.79 13.34 -22.50
CA SER A 475 -20.54 11.95 -22.15
C SER A 475 -20.81 11.03 -23.34
N ILE A 476 -19.97 10.00 -23.51
CA ILE A 476 -20.15 8.86 -24.41
C ILE A 476 -20.29 7.62 -23.53
N PRO A 477 -21.51 7.30 -23.06
CA PRO A 477 -21.72 6.16 -22.18
C PRO A 477 -21.29 4.86 -22.85
N ASN A 478 -20.72 3.95 -22.06
CA ASN A 478 -20.25 2.64 -22.54
C ASN A 478 -19.22 2.72 -23.68
N VAL A 479 -18.38 3.77 -23.70
CA VAL A 479 -17.30 3.90 -24.70
C VAL A 479 -16.37 2.68 -24.75
N ARG A 480 -16.26 1.95 -23.63
CA ARG A 480 -15.50 0.69 -23.51
C ARG A 480 -16.01 -0.42 -24.45
N ASP A 481 -17.29 -0.38 -24.84
CA ASP A 481 -17.93 -1.38 -25.70
C ASP A 481 -17.68 -1.07 -27.20
N LEU A 482 -17.16 0.13 -27.50
CA LEU A 482 -16.85 0.57 -28.86
C LEU A 482 -15.47 0.06 -29.28
N SER A 483 -15.43 -1.13 -29.87
CA SER A 483 -14.15 -1.74 -30.31
C SER A 483 -13.33 -0.85 -31.24
N GLY A 484 -14.00 0.01 -32.02
CA GLY A 484 -13.37 1.00 -32.90
C GLY A 484 -12.60 2.13 -32.19
N ALA A 485 -12.92 2.39 -30.92
CA ALA A 485 -12.29 3.45 -30.11
C ALA A 485 -11.03 2.99 -29.38
N ALA A 486 -10.80 1.68 -29.23
CA ALA A 486 -9.79 1.12 -28.33
C ALA A 486 -8.37 1.64 -28.62
N GLY A 487 -7.96 1.67 -29.89
CA GLY A 487 -6.62 2.15 -30.28
C GLY A 487 -6.42 3.65 -30.01
N ASP A 488 -7.44 4.47 -30.26
CA ASP A 488 -7.38 5.91 -30.00
C ASP A 488 -7.33 6.23 -28.50
N ILE A 489 -8.09 5.47 -27.71
CA ILE A 489 -8.08 5.52 -26.26
C ILE A 489 -6.68 5.18 -25.72
N ASP A 490 -6.08 4.08 -26.18
CA ASP A 490 -4.74 3.65 -25.76
C ASP A 490 -3.65 4.65 -26.18
N ASP A 491 -3.73 5.19 -27.40
CA ASP A 491 -2.79 6.20 -27.90
C ASP A 491 -2.85 7.48 -27.05
N PHE A 492 -4.04 7.98 -26.76
CA PHE A 492 -4.19 9.22 -26.00
C PHE A 492 -3.88 9.03 -24.50
N ALA A 493 -4.17 7.85 -23.93
CA ALA A 493 -3.77 7.53 -22.56
C ALA A 493 -2.26 7.64 -22.37
N GLN A 494 -1.46 7.22 -23.35
CA GLN A 494 -0.01 7.38 -23.32
C GLN A 494 0.43 8.85 -23.35
N ILE A 495 -0.28 9.72 -24.08
CA ILE A 495 -0.02 11.17 -24.09
C ILE A 495 -0.26 11.76 -22.70
N LEU A 496 -1.39 11.42 -22.07
CA LEU A 496 -1.74 11.87 -20.73
C LEU A 496 -0.70 11.42 -19.70
N VAL A 497 -0.39 10.13 -19.64
CA VAL A 497 0.59 9.57 -18.69
C VAL A 497 1.98 10.14 -18.92
N ARG A 498 2.44 10.29 -20.17
CA ARG A 498 3.75 10.89 -20.44
C ARG A 498 3.83 12.32 -19.89
N ARG A 499 2.75 13.10 -20.05
CA ARG A 499 2.68 14.46 -19.53
C ARG A 499 2.64 14.51 -18.00
N TYR A 500 1.89 13.60 -17.37
CA TYR A 500 1.85 13.38 -15.92
C TYR A 500 3.27 13.18 -15.35
N VAL A 501 4.11 12.37 -15.99
CA VAL A 501 5.45 12.08 -15.48
C VAL A 501 6.45 13.18 -15.81
N THR A 502 6.39 13.73 -17.02
CA THR A 502 7.43 14.60 -17.58
C THR A 502 7.48 15.96 -16.89
N LEU A 503 6.34 16.62 -16.68
CA LEU A 503 6.30 17.99 -16.14
C LEU A 503 6.92 18.11 -14.73
N PRO A 504 6.51 17.31 -13.72
CA PRO A 504 7.15 17.32 -12.42
C PRO A 504 8.63 16.95 -12.49
N SER A 505 8.98 15.92 -13.27
CA SER A 505 10.37 15.43 -13.33
C SER A 505 11.32 16.49 -13.89
N GLN A 506 10.93 17.18 -14.96
CA GLN A 506 11.73 18.26 -15.55
C GLN A 506 11.84 19.46 -14.62
N ALA A 507 10.75 19.82 -13.92
CA ALA A 507 10.77 20.89 -12.94
C ALA A 507 11.74 20.59 -11.78
N LEU A 508 11.71 19.36 -11.26
CA LEU A 508 12.62 18.93 -10.21
C LEU A 508 14.08 18.94 -10.66
N LYS A 509 14.38 18.41 -11.85
CA LYS A 509 15.75 18.43 -12.40
C LYS A 509 16.27 19.83 -12.71
N ALA A 510 15.40 20.77 -13.02
CA ALA A 510 15.79 22.18 -13.16
C ALA A 510 16.18 22.82 -11.82
N VAL A 511 15.57 22.38 -10.71
CA VAL A 511 15.91 22.84 -9.36
C VAL A 511 17.16 22.13 -8.85
N ASP A 512 17.24 20.81 -9.00
CA ASP A 512 18.33 19.96 -8.50
C ASP A 512 18.82 19.02 -9.61
N PRO A 513 19.93 19.37 -10.29
CA PRO A 513 20.50 18.52 -11.32
C PRO A 513 21.36 17.38 -10.77
N ASN A 514 21.69 17.39 -9.46
CA ASN A 514 22.69 16.50 -8.88
C ASN A 514 22.08 15.22 -8.32
N HIS A 515 20.97 15.32 -7.58
CA HIS A 515 20.32 14.16 -6.97
C HIS A 515 19.48 13.35 -7.95
N MET A 516 19.41 12.03 -7.72
CA MET A 516 18.69 11.12 -8.60
C MET A 516 17.17 11.23 -8.42
N ASN A 517 16.45 11.31 -9.55
CA ASN A 517 15.02 11.04 -9.61
C ASN A 517 14.80 9.53 -9.55
N LEU A 518 14.27 9.06 -8.42
CA LEU A 518 14.07 7.63 -8.14
C LEU A 518 12.71 7.11 -8.64
N GLY A 519 11.96 7.92 -9.39
CA GLY A 519 10.68 7.53 -9.97
C GLY A 519 9.51 7.57 -8.98
N MET A 520 8.49 6.74 -9.24
CA MET A 520 7.15 6.90 -8.66
C MET A 520 6.69 5.75 -7.74
N ARG A 521 7.53 4.73 -7.54
CA ARG A 521 7.20 3.55 -6.74
C ARG A 521 5.89 2.91 -7.22
N TYR A 522 5.90 2.40 -8.45
CA TYR A 522 4.75 1.71 -9.01
C TYR A 522 4.33 0.53 -8.13
N SER A 523 3.03 0.25 -8.05
CA SER A 523 2.50 -0.85 -7.23
C SER A 523 2.39 -2.14 -8.04
N PHE A 524 2.72 -3.27 -7.42
CA PHE A 524 2.58 -4.61 -7.97
C PHE A 524 3.30 -4.84 -9.31
N VAL A 525 3.56 -6.10 -9.60
CA VAL A 525 4.16 -6.52 -10.88
C VAL A 525 3.07 -7.04 -11.84
N SER A 526 1.99 -6.25 -12.01
CA SER A 526 0.86 -6.59 -12.91
C SER A 526 1.08 -6.05 -14.32
N GLU A 527 0.42 -6.65 -15.32
CA GLU A 527 0.50 -6.18 -16.73
C GLU A 527 0.10 -4.70 -16.88
N ALA A 528 -0.98 -4.30 -16.20
CA ALA A 528 -1.44 -2.91 -16.17
C ALA A 528 -0.37 -1.96 -15.59
N SER A 529 0.19 -2.30 -14.43
CA SER A 529 1.22 -1.49 -13.77
C SER A 529 2.47 -1.32 -14.65
N LEU A 530 2.87 -2.38 -15.35
CA LEU A 530 4.03 -2.36 -16.26
C LEU A 530 3.78 -1.53 -17.51
N LYS A 531 2.60 -1.64 -18.13
CA LYS A 531 2.22 -0.79 -19.28
C LYS A 531 2.27 0.68 -18.87
N ASN A 532 1.67 1.03 -17.73
CA ASN A 532 1.72 2.38 -17.17
C ASN A 532 3.15 2.84 -16.95
N ALA A 533 3.99 1.99 -16.36
CA ALA A 533 5.36 2.30 -16.02
C ALA A 533 6.32 2.38 -17.22
N SER A 534 5.96 1.78 -18.36
CA SER A 534 6.69 1.92 -19.63
C SER A 534 6.54 3.30 -20.29
N ILE A 535 5.73 4.19 -19.70
CA ILE A 535 5.46 5.53 -20.22
C ILE A 535 6.14 6.57 -19.32
N GLY A 536 6.94 7.44 -19.92
CA GLY A 536 7.62 8.53 -19.20
C GLY A 536 8.82 8.11 -18.35
N TYR A 537 9.20 6.82 -18.35
CA TYR A 537 10.34 6.31 -17.57
C TYR A 537 11.67 6.98 -17.92
N GLU A 538 11.81 7.56 -19.12
CA GLU A 538 13.03 8.24 -19.56
C GLU A 538 13.38 9.48 -18.72
N ASN A 539 12.45 9.91 -17.85
CA ASN A 539 12.65 11.00 -16.89
C ASN A 539 13.28 10.54 -15.56
N PHE A 540 13.45 9.24 -15.35
CA PHE A 540 13.98 8.66 -14.11
C PHE A 540 15.46 8.31 -14.25
N ASP A 541 16.26 8.63 -13.23
CA ASP A 541 17.64 8.14 -13.14
C ASP A 541 17.67 6.71 -12.60
N VAL A 542 16.74 6.39 -11.70
CA VAL A 542 16.52 5.06 -11.13
C VAL A 542 15.03 4.76 -11.16
N PHE A 543 14.66 3.61 -11.71
CA PHE A 543 13.28 3.14 -11.71
C PHE A 543 12.90 2.58 -10.32
N SER A 544 11.65 2.74 -9.90
CA SER A 544 11.19 2.17 -8.63
C SER A 544 9.83 1.50 -8.71
N ILE A 545 9.74 0.36 -8.02
CA ILE A 545 8.54 -0.47 -7.92
C ILE A 545 8.47 -1.09 -6.53
N ASN A 546 7.27 -1.19 -5.97
CA ASN A 546 6.98 -1.93 -4.76
C ASN A 546 6.64 -3.37 -5.13
N SER A 547 7.31 -4.35 -4.53
CA SER A 547 7.20 -5.75 -4.92
C SER A 547 7.02 -6.64 -3.70
N TYR A 548 5.76 -6.91 -3.39
CA TYR A 548 5.37 -7.81 -2.32
C TYR A 548 5.25 -9.24 -2.88
N THR A 549 6.40 -9.91 -3.05
CA THR A 549 6.55 -11.27 -3.58
C THR A 549 7.61 -12.03 -2.76
N TYR A 550 7.76 -13.35 -2.98
CA TYR A 550 8.85 -14.11 -2.36
C TYR A 550 10.20 -13.91 -3.07
N SER A 551 10.19 -13.45 -4.33
CA SER A 551 11.39 -13.08 -5.09
C SER A 551 11.15 -11.78 -5.86
N PRO A 552 12.10 -10.83 -5.88
CA PRO A 552 12.00 -9.60 -6.67
C PRO A 552 12.31 -9.81 -8.17
N GLU A 553 12.77 -10.98 -8.58
CA GLU A 553 13.33 -11.22 -9.93
C GLU A 553 12.36 -10.87 -11.05
N ASP A 554 11.09 -11.28 -10.92
CA ASP A 554 10.04 -10.99 -11.89
C ASP A 554 9.85 -9.47 -12.11
N ALA A 555 9.96 -8.66 -11.05
CA ALA A 555 9.88 -7.20 -11.16
C ALA A 555 10.99 -6.64 -12.04
N PHE A 556 12.21 -7.16 -11.92
CA PHE A 556 13.35 -6.69 -12.70
C PHE A 556 13.37 -7.21 -14.13
N GLU A 557 12.96 -8.46 -14.36
CA GLU A 557 12.86 -9.02 -15.71
C GLU A 557 11.77 -8.31 -16.53
N LYS A 558 10.65 -7.96 -15.88
CA LYS A 558 9.62 -7.16 -16.52
C LYS A 558 10.04 -5.72 -16.78
N LEU A 559 10.82 -5.09 -15.89
CA LEU A 559 11.44 -3.79 -16.20
C LEU A 559 12.33 -3.88 -17.44
N LYS A 560 13.22 -4.87 -17.50
CA LYS A 560 14.11 -5.10 -18.65
C LYS A 560 13.38 -5.25 -19.98
N SER A 561 12.13 -5.72 -19.96
CA SER A 561 11.32 -5.87 -21.18
C SER A 561 11.04 -4.54 -21.91
N PHE A 562 11.09 -3.40 -21.20
CA PHE A 562 10.83 -2.08 -21.78
C PHE A 562 11.91 -1.02 -21.50
N ALA A 563 12.77 -1.22 -20.50
CA ALA A 563 13.83 -0.27 -20.14
C ALA A 563 15.08 -0.95 -19.55
N ASP A 564 16.26 -0.51 -19.99
CA ASP A 564 17.54 -0.87 -19.39
C ASP A 564 18.00 0.21 -18.41
N LEU A 565 17.33 0.28 -17.26
CA LEU A 565 17.60 1.26 -16.19
C LEU A 565 18.03 0.57 -14.89
N PRO A 566 18.81 1.25 -14.02
CA PRO A 566 18.97 0.83 -12.64
C PRO A 566 17.61 0.91 -11.91
N ALA A 567 17.38 0.02 -10.96
CA ALA A 567 16.10 -0.09 -10.27
C ALA A 567 16.24 -0.36 -8.77
N ILE A 568 15.28 0.17 -8.02
CA ILE A 568 15.12 -0.06 -6.58
C ILE A 568 13.76 -0.70 -6.33
N ILE A 569 13.75 -1.74 -5.49
CA ILE A 569 12.51 -2.17 -4.85
C ILE A 569 12.22 -1.22 -3.70
N GLY A 570 11.16 -0.43 -3.85
CA GLY A 570 10.78 0.60 -2.89
C GLY A 570 10.20 0.05 -1.60
N GLU A 571 9.54 -1.12 -1.67
CA GLU A 571 8.95 -1.87 -0.55
C GLU A 571 8.95 -3.37 -0.83
N PHE A 572 9.28 -4.13 0.20
CA PHE A 572 8.97 -5.55 0.34
C PHE A 572 8.91 -5.89 1.83
N HIS A 573 8.22 -6.97 2.18
CA HIS A 573 8.18 -7.48 3.56
C HIS A 573 7.73 -8.92 3.65
N PHE A 574 7.90 -9.49 4.84
CA PHE A 574 7.33 -10.77 5.23
C PHE A 574 6.83 -10.67 6.66
N GLY A 575 5.64 -11.19 6.93
CA GLY A 575 5.07 -11.27 8.28
C GLY A 575 4.83 -12.68 8.76
N ALA A 576 4.62 -12.85 10.07
CA ALA A 576 4.25 -14.14 10.67
C ALA A 576 3.37 -13.94 11.91
N LEU A 577 2.49 -14.89 12.20
CA LEU A 577 1.48 -14.72 13.28
C LEU A 577 1.89 -15.33 14.63
N ASP A 578 3.11 -15.84 14.74
CA ASP A 578 3.63 -16.48 15.96
C ASP A 578 3.95 -15.48 17.10
N ARG A 579 3.56 -14.21 16.97
CA ARG A 579 3.86 -13.10 17.91
C ARG A 579 2.64 -12.22 18.28
N GLY A 580 1.43 -12.79 18.31
CA GLY A 580 0.26 -12.14 18.91
C GLY A 580 -0.43 -11.08 18.04
N MET A 581 -0.13 -11.05 16.75
CA MET A 581 -0.82 -10.24 15.75
C MET A 581 -1.76 -11.10 14.92
N TRP A 582 -2.70 -10.48 14.21
CA TRP A 582 -3.70 -11.20 13.40
C TRP A 582 -3.38 -11.28 11.92
N HIS A 583 -2.65 -10.29 11.38
CA HIS A 583 -2.40 -10.20 9.96
C HIS A 583 -0.91 -10.26 9.62
N VAL A 584 -0.53 -11.06 8.62
CA VAL A 584 0.87 -11.20 8.15
C VAL A 584 1.31 -10.09 7.19
N GLY A 585 0.36 -9.23 6.81
CA GLY A 585 0.50 -8.29 5.71
C GLY A 585 0.36 -8.98 4.34
N LEU A 586 1.08 -8.48 3.34
CA LEU A 586 0.92 -8.89 1.94
C LEU A 586 1.62 -10.21 1.60
N LYS A 587 2.67 -10.58 2.34
CA LYS A 587 3.33 -11.89 2.24
C LYS A 587 3.63 -12.44 3.63
N GLY A 588 3.18 -13.67 3.89
CA GLY A 588 3.27 -14.30 5.19
C GLY A 588 4.10 -15.58 5.16
N VAL A 589 4.82 -15.82 6.24
CA VAL A 589 5.53 -17.07 6.51
C VAL A 589 5.13 -17.58 7.90
N PRO A 590 5.37 -18.86 8.23
CA PRO A 590 4.83 -19.46 9.46
C PRO A 590 5.43 -18.89 10.76
N THR A 591 6.71 -18.48 10.77
CA THR A 591 7.41 -18.08 12.01
C THR A 591 8.36 -16.89 11.82
N GLN A 592 8.78 -16.26 12.92
CA GLN A 592 9.82 -15.21 12.89
C GLN A 592 11.18 -15.70 12.33
N GLU A 593 11.48 -16.99 12.47
CA GLU A 593 12.69 -17.59 11.91
C GLU A 593 12.59 -17.67 10.37
N GLU A 594 11.46 -18.14 9.85
CA GLU A 594 11.18 -18.16 8.40
C GLU A 594 11.12 -16.74 7.81
N ARG A 595 10.71 -15.72 8.59
CA ARG A 595 10.80 -14.31 8.15
C ARG A 595 12.24 -13.93 7.84
N GLY A 596 13.19 -14.42 8.63
CA GLY A 596 14.63 -14.22 8.42
C GLY A 596 15.11 -14.83 7.11
N TRP A 597 14.76 -16.10 6.86
CA TRP A 597 15.13 -16.80 5.64
C TRP A 597 14.47 -16.19 4.40
N ALA A 598 13.22 -15.76 4.50
CA ALA A 598 12.53 -15.02 3.44
C ALA A 598 13.20 -13.69 3.10
N TYR A 599 13.62 -12.93 4.10
CA TYR A 599 14.41 -11.73 3.87
C TYR A 599 15.73 -12.04 3.18
N LYS A 600 16.48 -13.06 3.65
CA LYS A 600 17.76 -13.45 3.07
C LYS A 600 17.62 -13.84 1.60
N TYR A 601 16.65 -14.71 1.31
CA TYR A 601 16.35 -15.15 -0.05
C TYR A 601 15.99 -13.95 -0.94
N TYR A 602 15.05 -13.10 -0.52
CA TYR A 602 14.63 -11.94 -1.31
C TYR A 602 15.77 -10.96 -1.57
N VAL A 603 16.55 -10.63 -0.54
CA VAL A 603 17.62 -9.62 -0.62
C VAL A 603 18.78 -10.10 -1.47
N GLU A 604 19.26 -11.34 -1.28
CA GLU A 604 20.40 -11.84 -2.05
C GLU A 604 20.03 -12.11 -3.51
N ASN A 605 18.83 -12.65 -3.79
CA ASN A 605 18.36 -12.84 -5.18
C ASN A 605 18.10 -11.51 -5.89
N GLY A 606 17.57 -10.51 -5.19
CA GLY A 606 17.44 -9.17 -5.75
C GLY A 606 18.78 -8.52 -6.03
N ALA A 607 19.72 -8.56 -5.07
CA ALA A 607 20.96 -7.81 -5.15
C ALA A 607 21.92 -8.29 -6.25
N VAL A 608 21.87 -9.58 -6.61
CA VAL A 608 22.67 -10.11 -7.74
C VAL A 608 22.09 -9.73 -9.10
N HIS A 609 20.82 -9.32 -9.18
CA HIS A 609 20.20 -8.97 -10.46
C HIS A 609 20.91 -7.74 -11.09
N PRO A 610 21.25 -7.76 -12.40
CA PRO A 610 22.06 -6.70 -13.02
C PRO A 610 21.47 -5.29 -12.97
N ASN A 611 20.15 -5.14 -12.87
CA ASN A 611 19.49 -3.83 -12.76
C ASN A 611 19.26 -3.40 -11.31
N CYS A 612 19.42 -4.27 -10.31
CA CYS A 612 19.11 -3.94 -8.94
C CYS A 612 20.23 -3.13 -8.28
N VAL A 613 19.88 -1.94 -7.78
CA VAL A 613 20.80 -1.06 -7.05
C VAL A 613 20.33 -0.74 -5.62
N GLY A 614 19.19 -1.27 -5.20
CA GLY A 614 18.71 -1.11 -3.83
C GLY A 614 17.40 -1.85 -3.54
N LEU A 615 17.19 -2.13 -2.26
CA LEU A 615 16.03 -2.82 -1.72
C LEU A 615 15.66 -2.18 -0.38
N HIS A 616 14.42 -1.71 -0.24
CA HIS A 616 13.95 -1.05 0.98
C HIS A 616 12.86 -1.89 1.66
N TYR A 617 13.13 -2.35 2.88
CA TYR A 617 12.18 -3.14 3.67
C TYR A 617 11.09 -2.24 4.25
N PHE A 618 9.83 -2.65 4.16
CA PHE A 618 8.71 -1.93 4.74
C PHE A 618 8.10 -2.73 5.91
N PRO A 619 8.00 -2.19 7.14
CA PRO A 619 8.61 -0.99 7.72
C PRO A 619 9.51 -1.31 8.94
N LEU A 620 9.92 -0.29 9.72
CA LEU A 620 10.71 -0.47 10.94
C LEU A 620 9.96 -1.19 12.07
N ASP A 621 8.72 -0.79 12.33
CA ASP A 621 7.93 -1.25 13.48
C ASP A 621 6.65 -1.95 12.99
N ASP A 622 6.13 -2.90 13.76
CA ASP A 622 4.82 -3.48 13.51
C ASP A 622 3.73 -2.40 13.52
N GLU A 623 2.68 -2.65 12.77
CA GLU A 623 1.49 -1.81 12.80
C GLU A 623 0.63 -2.11 14.03
N PRO A 624 -0.27 -1.20 14.43
CA PRO A 624 -1.15 -1.41 15.57
C PRO A 624 -2.12 -2.56 15.34
N LEU A 625 -2.36 -3.37 16.38
CA LEU A 625 -3.27 -4.51 16.34
C LEU A 625 -4.68 -4.16 15.84
N LEU A 626 -5.22 -3.00 16.24
CA LEU A 626 -6.56 -2.52 15.84
C LEU A 626 -6.55 -1.64 14.57
N GLY A 627 -5.41 -1.63 13.89
CA GLY A 627 -5.20 -1.00 12.60
C GLY A 627 -4.82 0.47 12.68
N ARG A 628 -4.05 0.91 11.69
CA ARG A 628 -3.80 2.32 11.35
C ARG A 628 -5.11 3.04 10.97
N SER A 629 -5.02 4.31 10.60
CA SER A 629 -6.18 5.09 10.13
C SER A 629 -6.93 4.44 8.96
N ASP A 630 -6.21 3.81 8.03
CA ASP A 630 -6.75 3.05 6.90
C ASP A 630 -7.10 1.59 7.22
N GLY A 631 -6.73 1.09 8.40
CA GLY A 631 -7.08 -0.26 8.86
C GLY A 631 -5.99 -1.32 8.78
N GLU A 632 -4.82 -1.03 8.19
CA GLU A 632 -3.74 -2.02 8.16
C GLU A 632 -3.19 -2.29 9.56
N ASN A 633 -3.00 -3.57 9.90
CA ASN A 633 -2.68 -4.11 11.22
C ASN A 633 -1.60 -5.21 11.16
N PHE A 634 -0.61 -5.06 10.29
CA PHE A 634 0.27 -6.15 9.91
C PHE A 634 1.45 -6.37 10.89
N GLN A 635 1.78 -7.65 11.08
CA GLN A 635 3.00 -8.13 11.75
C GLN A 635 4.14 -8.17 10.73
N MET A 636 4.87 -7.08 10.52
CA MET A 636 5.88 -7.00 9.47
C MET A 636 7.11 -6.16 9.83
N GLY A 637 7.13 -5.49 10.98
CA GLY A 637 8.27 -4.72 11.44
C GLY A 637 9.40 -5.55 12.02
N PHE A 638 10.49 -4.86 12.32
CA PHE A 638 11.61 -5.36 13.10
C PHE A 638 11.32 -5.39 14.61
N HIS A 639 10.41 -4.52 15.07
CA HIS A 639 10.02 -4.42 16.47
C HIS A 639 8.53 -4.62 16.67
N ASP A 640 8.19 -5.16 17.85
CA ASP A 640 6.84 -5.12 18.37
C ASP A 640 6.46 -3.73 18.93
N VAL A 641 5.20 -3.57 19.34
CA VAL A 641 4.67 -2.34 19.95
C VAL A 641 5.39 -1.93 21.25
N CYS A 642 6.07 -2.88 21.92
CA CYS A 642 6.89 -2.66 23.12
C CYS A 642 8.35 -2.33 22.79
N PHE A 643 8.67 -2.10 21.51
CA PHE A 643 9.99 -1.77 21.00
C PHE A 643 11.06 -2.85 21.22
N LYS A 644 10.63 -4.11 21.39
CA LYS A 644 11.48 -5.29 21.42
C LYS A 644 11.68 -5.83 19.99
N PRO A 645 12.92 -6.13 19.57
CA PRO A 645 13.18 -6.68 18.25
C PRO A 645 12.85 -8.18 18.19
N TYR A 646 12.35 -8.63 17.03
CA TYR A 646 12.21 -10.05 16.71
C TYR A 646 13.59 -10.67 16.46
N ARG A 647 14.12 -11.37 17.47
CA ARG A 647 15.53 -11.76 17.53
C ARG A 647 15.92 -12.76 16.44
N GLU A 648 15.03 -13.68 16.14
CA GLU A 648 15.17 -14.71 15.11
C GLU A 648 15.33 -14.05 13.74
N PHE A 649 14.38 -13.17 13.39
CA PHE A 649 14.39 -12.37 12.17
C PHE A 649 15.66 -11.49 12.06
N VAL A 650 15.94 -10.69 13.10
CA VAL A 650 17.06 -9.73 13.12
C VAL A 650 18.42 -10.44 13.06
N ARG A 651 18.54 -11.67 13.58
CA ARG A 651 19.78 -12.44 13.48
C ARG A 651 20.11 -12.74 12.02
N VAL A 652 19.15 -13.25 11.25
CA VAL A 652 19.37 -13.57 9.84
C VAL A 652 19.59 -12.31 9.01
N VAL A 653 18.83 -11.23 9.25
CA VAL A 653 19.05 -9.93 8.60
C VAL A 653 20.49 -9.44 8.76
N ARG A 654 21.02 -9.51 9.99
CA ARG A 654 22.41 -9.12 10.30
C ARG A 654 23.43 -9.94 9.53
N GLU A 655 23.20 -11.24 9.42
CA GLU A 655 24.09 -12.14 8.69
C GLU A 655 24.09 -11.84 7.19
N THR A 656 22.91 -11.69 6.59
CA THR A 656 22.72 -11.33 5.18
C THR A 656 23.38 -9.99 4.84
N ASN A 657 23.06 -8.94 5.60
CA ASN A 657 23.49 -7.58 5.27
C ASN A 657 25.02 -7.43 5.36
N LYS A 658 25.65 -8.16 6.28
CA LYS A 658 27.11 -8.13 6.48
C LYS A 658 27.89 -8.66 5.26
N THR A 659 27.35 -9.64 4.54
CA THR A 659 28.02 -10.27 3.39
C THR A 659 27.49 -9.78 2.05
N LEU A 660 26.50 -8.88 2.03
CA LEU A 660 25.77 -8.52 0.82
C LEU A 660 26.67 -8.04 -0.33
N TYR A 661 27.67 -7.18 -0.07
CA TYR A 661 28.59 -6.76 -1.14
C TYR A 661 29.41 -7.91 -1.73
N GLN A 662 29.77 -8.91 -0.92
CA GLN A 662 30.46 -10.10 -1.40
C GLN A 662 29.55 -10.96 -2.28
N VAL A 663 28.26 -11.03 -1.95
CA VAL A 663 27.24 -11.69 -2.78
C VAL A 663 27.04 -10.95 -4.10
N ILE A 664 26.83 -9.63 -4.06
CA ILE A 664 26.66 -8.77 -5.25
C ILE A 664 27.83 -8.89 -6.23
N THR A 665 29.04 -9.08 -5.71
CA THR A 665 30.29 -9.15 -6.50
C THR A 665 30.73 -10.59 -6.81
N GLY A 666 29.96 -11.59 -6.40
CA GLY A 666 30.22 -13.01 -6.71
C GLY A 666 31.33 -13.67 -5.89
N PHE A 667 31.83 -13.05 -4.83
CA PHE A 667 32.78 -13.68 -3.89
C PHE A 667 32.10 -14.71 -2.98
N VAL A 668 30.80 -14.56 -2.74
CA VAL A 668 29.95 -15.49 -1.97
C VAL A 668 28.73 -15.81 -2.82
N GLU A 669 28.32 -17.07 -2.88
CA GLU A 669 27.10 -17.47 -3.58
C GLU A 669 25.85 -16.96 -2.84
N LYS A 670 24.82 -16.59 -3.60
CA LYS A 670 23.52 -16.22 -3.03
C LYS A 670 22.84 -17.43 -2.38
N TYR A 671 22.04 -17.16 -1.37
CA TYR A 671 21.10 -18.12 -0.80
C TYR A 671 19.96 -18.37 -1.78
N ASP A 672 19.73 -19.64 -2.10
CA ASP A 672 18.80 -20.06 -3.17
C ASP A 672 17.70 -21.02 -2.70
N GLU A 673 17.51 -21.15 -1.40
CA GLU A 673 16.40 -21.93 -0.85
C GLU A 673 15.21 -21.01 -0.61
N MET A 674 14.12 -21.27 -1.34
CA MET A 674 12.87 -20.55 -1.15
C MET A 674 12.30 -20.85 0.26
N PRO A 675 11.77 -19.84 0.97
CA PRO A 675 11.21 -20.03 2.30
C PRO A 675 10.09 -21.07 2.33
N ASP A 676 10.03 -21.87 3.40
CA ASP A 676 8.95 -22.83 3.54
C ASP A 676 7.65 -22.11 3.92
N THR A 677 6.79 -21.93 2.92
CA THR A 677 5.46 -21.34 3.09
C THR A 677 4.43 -22.34 3.62
N ARG A 678 4.82 -23.62 3.79
CA ARG A 678 3.96 -24.72 4.21
C ARG A 678 4.40 -25.27 5.57
N GLN A 679 4.03 -24.55 6.63
CA GLN A 679 3.78 -25.24 7.90
C GLN A 679 2.33 -25.03 8.29
N LYS A 680 1.61 -26.16 8.44
CA LYS A 680 0.35 -26.17 9.18
C LYS A 680 0.67 -25.66 10.58
N LEU A 681 0.20 -24.46 10.92
CA LEU A 681 0.13 -24.04 12.31
C LEU A 681 -0.69 -25.12 13.03
N VAL A 682 -0.03 -25.86 13.92
CA VAL A 682 -0.65 -26.93 14.73
C VAL A 682 -1.36 -26.31 15.92
#